data_AF-A0A2R6JNI1-F1
#
_entry.id   AF-A0A2R6JNI1-F1
#
_cell.length_a   1.000
_cell.length_b   1.000
_cell.length_c   1.000
_cell.angle_alpha   90.00
_cell.angle_beta   90.00
_cell.angle_gamma   90.00
#
_symmetry.space_group_name_H-M   'P 1'
#
loop_
_entity.id
_entity.type
_entity.pdbx_description
1 polymer ?
#
loop_
_entity_poly.entity_id
_entity_poly.type
_entity_poly.pdbx_seq_one_letter_code
_entity_poly.pdbx_strand_id
1 'polypeptide(L)'
;MPPSRRPVAAIALFILLATGAALLAAPAAAQEVPVEHTVSADEPGRVDVTTAVDAPSDAAGLTVVLPRRTDVYETEGFTRVDERTYEWTRSTDRPTLSYTMAGNVTVDRGAGERYTYVATDGWALVRSPRVAVYDRTERLAVDQRHTVAGEGVAGPNVTYLGPAEVRTRDVEGVDQRLRLVVPAAADLRTDPETVLDSMAEAARRLPFGDPDGKVFVVAAPTTVGWAATGLQRGDADMWVRDTQRVAGPRNAWVHEYVHTRQEYEPTEATRWTIEGMADYYAALYSYETGRIDHGTFRRKLEQGDRETHADVRLAEPDTWDDEADYEKGALVYGALDRRLRATADASVGGVVAEFGGGEVTQADLLDAIEAAGGADIRADAERYTETTATPPTWDRAAHAEAFGGAVFTRSVEGYAVDGPYRSESLETPRLVAGERLEMTVVVRNEGPDPGGYVVEFAVDGDLVETRRGRLAPGESTTLSFARDFETPGEYGLRAGGTTATATVEPPGEPRVTELSAAPKTAAPGESVVLRATVVPAADRPAAGTVEFAVDGQPVAGTRVAVTRETTVEATTTFETPGDYTVRAGDRASTRVQVREGASASQTPAERAGAGKGGDGAVTTETDAVGAAPGPIIVLAALAATLLLWGRR
;
A
#
# COMPACT_ATOMS: atom_id res chain seq x y z
N MET A 1 -29.94 73.00 13.27
CA MET A 1 -29.41 74.33 13.66
C MET A 1 -30.34 74.96 14.69
N PRO A 2 -29.90 75.90 15.55
CA PRO A 2 -28.63 75.97 16.30
C PRO A 2 -28.97 76.28 17.80
N PRO A 3 -28.09 76.80 18.70
CA PRO A 3 -26.63 76.99 18.64
C PRO A 3 -25.85 76.36 19.83
N SER A 4 -24.53 76.43 19.75
CA SER A 4 -23.56 75.96 20.76
C SER A 4 -23.43 76.85 22.02
N ARG A 5 -23.20 76.24 23.20
CA ARG A 5 -22.42 76.86 24.31
C ARG A 5 -21.57 75.83 25.08
N ARG A 6 -20.27 76.18 25.18
CA ARG A 6 -19.16 75.77 26.08
C ARG A 6 -19.27 74.53 27.01
N PRO A 7 -18.18 73.74 27.16
CA PRO A 7 -18.13 72.64 28.13
C PRO A 7 -18.01 73.14 29.58
N VAL A 8 -18.46 72.30 30.51
CA VAL A 8 -18.17 72.38 31.96
C VAL A 8 -17.48 71.08 32.36
N ALA A 9 -16.50 71.14 33.27
CA ALA A 9 -15.69 69.99 33.65
C ALA A 9 -16.51 68.93 34.42
N ALA A 10 -16.23 67.66 34.12
CA ALA A 10 -16.57 66.51 34.94
C ALA A 10 -15.30 65.72 35.25
N ILE A 11 -15.17 65.25 36.49
CA ILE A 11 -13.93 64.64 37.01
C ILE A 11 -13.81 63.20 36.50
N ALA A 12 -12.69 62.87 35.86
CA ALA A 12 -12.26 61.50 35.60
C ALA A 12 -11.08 61.18 36.52
N LEU A 13 -11.27 60.23 37.44
CA LEU A 13 -10.28 59.83 38.44
C LEU A 13 -9.24 58.91 37.79
N PHE A 14 -7.99 59.38 37.66
CA PHE A 14 -6.86 58.53 37.26
C PHE A 14 -6.50 57.58 38.42
N ILE A 15 -6.98 56.33 38.37
CA ILE A 15 -6.43 55.24 39.18
C ILE A 15 -5.24 54.66 38.41
N LEU A 16 -4.04 55.07 38.80
CA LEU A 16 -2.80 54.54 38.25
C LEU A 16 -2.46 53.19 38.91
N LEU A 17 -3.16 52.13 38.49
CA LEU A 17 -2.87 50.76 38.92
C LEU A 17 -1.58 50.27 38.27
N ALA A 18 -0.45 50.57 38.91
CA ALA A 18 0.85 50.01 38.58
C ALA A 18 0.92 48.54 39.04
N THR A 19 0.30 47.63 38.27
CA THR A 19 0.57 46.19 38.40
C THR A 19 2.02 45.93 37.98
N GLY A 20 2.91 45.92 38.95
CA GLY A 20 4.30 45.55 38.77
C GLY A 20 4.39 44.10 38.31
N ALA A 21 4.59 43.90 37.01
CA ALA A 21 4.95 42.60 36.46
C ALA A 21 6.36 42.26 36.98
N ALA A 22 6.41 41.47 38.06
CA ALA A 22 7.63 40.80 38.45
C ALA A 22 7.99 39.84 37.31
N LEU A 23 8.99 40.20 36.50
CA LEU A 23 9.70 39.20 35.72
C LEU A 23 10.33 38.26 36.73
N LEU A 24 9.71 37.09 36.91
CA LEU A 24 10.41 35.91 37.37
C LEU A 24 11.49 35.66 36.33
N ALA A 25 12.72 36.07 36.65
CA ALA A 25 13.87 35.61 35.89
C ALA A 25 13.84 34.08 35.95
N ALA A 26 13.89 33.43 34.78
CA ALA A 26 14.16 32.00 34.75
C ALA A 26 15.41 31.72 35.58
N PRO A 27 15.45 30.61 36.35
CA PRO A 27 16.68 30.23 37.03
C PRO A 27 17.80 30.19 35.99
N ALA A 28 18.92 30.84 36.28
CA ALA A 28 20.09 30.75 35.42
C ALA A 28 20.42 29.27 35.29
N ALA A 29 20.51 28.76 34.05
CA ALA A 29 20.85 27.37 33.81
C ALA A 29 22.13 27.03 34.57
N ALA A 30 22.10 25.92 35.33
CA ALA A 30 23.26 25.49 36.09
C ALA A 30 24.45 25.35 35.13
N GLN A 31 25.59 25.96 35.47
CA GLN A 31 26.74 25.97 34.59
C GLN A 31 27.30 24.55 34.45
N GLU A 32 27.03 23.93 33.32
CA GLU A 32 27.53 22.59 33.01
C GLU A 32 29.06 22.63 32.89
N VAL A 33 29.72 21.61 33.43
CA VAL A 33 31.18 21.43 33.30
C VAL A 33 31.45 20.76 31.94
N PRO A 34 32.17 21.42 31.02
CA PRO A 34 32.52 20.78 29.75
C PRO A 34 33.51 19.64 29.97
N VAL A 35 33.26 18.50 29.34
CA VAL A 35 34.13 17.33 29.37
C VAL A 35 34.34 16.84 27.94
N GLU A 36 35.59 16.76 27.49
CA GLU A 36 35.93 16.25 26.17
C GLU A 36 36.62 14.89 26.27
N HIS A 37 36.08 13.91 25.56
CA HIS A 37 36.62 12.56 25.47
C HIS A 37 37.15 12.29 24.04
N THR A 38 38.46 12.14 23.90
CA THR A 38 39.09 11.69 22.66
C THR A 38 39.31 10.17 22.74
N VAL A 39 38.84 9.41 21.74
CA VAL A 39 38.90 7.94 21.72
C VAL A 39 39.71 7.40 20.54
N SER A 40 40.56 6.38 20.76
CA SER A 40 41.21 5.58 19.71
C SER A 40 41.10 4.07 19.96
N ALA A 41 41.46 3.25 18.96
CA ALA A 41 41.40 1.79 19.01
C ALA A 41 42.66 1.19 18.39
N ASP A 42 43.79 1.34 19.07
CA ASP A 42 45.11 0.93 18.58
C ASP A 42 45.42 -0.57 18.84
N GLU A 43 44.67 -1.22 19.74
CA GLU A 43 44.75 -2.67 20.03
C GLU A 43 43.35 -3.33 20.02
N PRO A 44 43.20 -4.54 19.43
CA PRO A 44 41.92 -5.27 19.45
C PRO A 44 41.37 -5.52 20.85
N GLY A 45 40.05 -5.37 21.01
CA GLY A 45 39.31 -5.61 22.25
C GLY A 45 39.41 -4.53 23.32
N ARG A 46 40.31 -3.54 23.20
CA ARG A 46 40.38 -2.34 24.04
C ARG A 46 40.15 -1.08 23.21
N VAL A 47 39.90 0.03 23.90
CA VAL A 47 39.99 1.39 23.34
C VAL A 47 40.68 2.30 24.35
N ASP A 48 41.46 3.23 23.84
CA ASP A 48 42.14 4.26 24.60
C ASP A 48 41.27 5.52 24.66
N VAL A 49 41.24 6.16 25.82
CA VAL A 49 40.45 7.36 26.08
C VAL A 49 41.28 8.39 26.80
N THR A 50 41.44 9.57 26.21
CA THR A 50 41.86 10.78 26.91
C THR A 50 40.60 11.57 27.29
N THR A 51 40.40 11.80 28.59
CA THR A 51 39.32 12.66 29.11
C THR A 51 39.90 13.95 29.63
N ALA A 52 39.54 15.09 29.03
CA ALA A 52 39.84 16.42 29.52
C ALA A 52 38.58 17.03 30.17
N VAL A 53 38.75 17.77 31.27
CA VAL A 53 37.66 18.48 31.95
C VAL A 53 37.99 19.97 31.95
N ASP A 54 37.12 20.84 31.46
CA ASP A 54 37.30 22.29 31.57
C ASP A 54 36.77 22.75 32.94
N ALA A 55 37.67 23.00 33.89
CA ALA A 55 37.29 23.31 35.27
C ALA A 55 36.71 24.73 35.41
N PRO A 56 35.57 24.92 36.10
CA PRO A 56 35.06 26.26 36.39
C PRO A 56 36.06 27.05 37.25
N SER A 57 36.31 28.31 36.88
CA SER A 57 37.36 29.15 37.48
C SER A 57 37.09 29.59 38.93
N ASP A 58 35.88 29.36 39.42
CA ASP A 58 35.44 29.55 40.80
C ASP A 58 35.29 28.23 41.58
N ALA A 59 35.48 27.06 40.94
CA ALA A 59 35.31 25.76 41.58
C ALA A 59 36.29 25.55 42.74
N ALA A 60 35.74 25.29 43.92
CA ALA A 60 36.51 25.10 45.15
C ALA A 60 37.23 23.73 45.24
N GLY A 61 37.01 22.86 44.25
CA GLY A 61 37.57 21.53 44.05
C GLY A 61 36.76 20.81 42.96
N LEU A 62 37.33 19.78 42.34
CA LEU A 62 36.61 18.90 41.42
C LEU A 62 37.07 17.46 41.60
N THR A 63 36.15 16.52 41.51
CA THR A 63 36.41 15.08 41.59
C THR A 63 35.77 14.38 40.40
N VAL A 64 36.56 13.62 39.65
CA VAL A 64 36.12 12.79 38.52
C VAL A 64 36.04 11.33 38.95
N VAL A 65 34.93 10.66 38.62
CA VAL A 65 34.72 9.22 38.81
C VAL A 65 34.64 8.54 37.44
N LEU A 66 35.60 7.66 37.16
CA LEU A 66 35.68 6.87 35.94
C LEU A 66 34.75 5.63 35.95
N PRO A 67 34.40 5.08 34.78
CA PRO A 67 33.73 3.77 34.67
C PRO A 67 34.45 2.64 35.43
N ARG A 68 33.74 1.53 35.67
CA ARG A 68 34.38 0.30 36.17
C ARG A 68 35.20 -0.35 35.06
N ARG A 69 36.29 -1.04 35.42
CA ARG A 69 37.22 -1.73 34.48
C ARG A 69 37.92 -0.76 33.50
N THR A 70 38.45 0.34 34.03
CA THR A 70 39.33 1.28 33.33
C THR A 70 40.75 1.21 33.89
N ASP A 71 41.75 1.04 33.04
CA ASP A 71 43.15 0.98 33.45
C ASP A 71 43.82 2.33 33.08
N VAL A 72 43.99 3.21 34.08
CA VAL A 72 44.56 4.56 33.92
C VAL A 72 46.09 4.50 33.93
N TYR A 73 46.72 5.12 32.92
CA TYR A 73 48.19 5.11 32.75
C TYR A 73 48.83 6.50 32.81
N GLU A 74 48.07 7.57 32.58
CA GLU A 74 48.58 8.95 32.63
C GLU A 74 47.52 9.90 33.20
N THR A 75 47.98 10.94 33.91
CA THR A 75 47.14 11.93 34.60
C THR A 75 47.83 13.30 34.60
N GLU A 76 47.22 14.33 34.01
CA GLU A 76 47.68 15.72 34.13
C GLU A 76 46.70 16.51 35.00
N GLY A 77 47.19 17.23 36.01
CA GLY A 77 46.34 18.04 36.88
C GLY A 77 45.38 17.28 37.81
N PHE A 78 45.28 15.95 37.71
CA PHE A 78 44.56 15.08 38.64
C PHE A 78 45.51 14.28 39.54
N THR A 79 45.04 13.94 40.74
CA THR A 79 45.64 12.92 41.62
C THR A 79 44.63 11.83 41.95
N ARG A 80 45.07 10.57 42.00
CA ARG A 80 44.20 9.44 42.36
C ARG A 80 43.91 9.46 43.86
N VAL A 81 42.63 9.29 44.23
CA VAL A 81 42.19 9.22 45.64
C VAL A 81 41.48 7.90 45.99
N ASP A 82 40.99 7.15 44.98
CA ASP A 82 40.39 5.81 45.13
C ASP A 82 40.60 4.98 43.84
N GLU A 83 40.07 3.76 43.77
CA GLU A 83 40.16 2.87 42.61
C GLU A 83 39.83 3.58 41.28
N ARG A 84 38.75 4.37 41.25
CA ARG A 84 38.24 5.03 40.03
C ARG A 84 38.09 6.54 40.17
N THR A 85 38.59 7.12 41.24
CA THR A 85 38.27 8.49 41.66
C THR A 85 39.52 9.35 41.68
N TYR A 86 39.44 10.52 41.04
CA TYR A 86 40.55 11.42 40.79
C TYR A 86 40.19 12.85 41.19
N GLU A 87 40.98 13.47 42.07
CA GLU A 87 40.78 14.83 42.58
C GLU A 87 41.64 15.83 41.81
N TRP A 88 41.06 16.98 41.46
CA TRP A 88 41.72 18.05 40.72
C TRP A 88 42.69 18.85 41.60
N THR A 89 43.97 18.80 41.22
CA THR A 89 45.10 19.42 41.93
C THR A 89 45.22 20.93 41.73
N ARG A 90 44.45 21.52 40.80
CA ARG A 90 44.49 22.95 40.43
C ARG A 90 45.84 23.43 39.87
N SER A 91 46.63 22.54 39.26
CA SER A 91 47.84 22.91 38.52
C SER A 91 47.58 23.39 37.08
N THR A 92 46.38 23.14 36.56
CA THR A 92 45.88 23.53 35.23
C THR A 92 44.36 23.64 35.30
N ASP A 93 43.77 24.57 34.54
CA ASP A 93 42.32 24.75 34.43
C ASP A 93 41.66 23.70 33.50
N ARG A 94 42.47 22.93 32.75
CA ARG A 94 42.02 21.83 31.89
C ARG A 94 42.79 20.53 32.19
N PRO A 95 42.56 19.89 33.35
CA PRO A 95 43.21 18.62 33.72
C PRO A 95 42.73 17.44 32.86
N THR A 96 43.55 16.38 32.76
CA THR A 96 43.33 15.23 31.88
C THR A 96 43.59 13.87 32.56
N LEU A 97 42.90 12.84 32.07
CA LEU A 97 43.10 11.42 32.44
C LEU A 97 43.19 10.59 31.16
N SER A 98 44.28 9.86 30.96
CA SER A 98 44.46 8.90 29.84
C SER A 98 44.35 7.47 30.37
N TYR A 99 43.40 6.71 29.83
CA TYR A 99 43.07 5.36 30.30
C TYR A 99 42.55 4.45 29.19
N THR A 100 42.80 3.15 29.32
CA THR A 100 42.14 2.15 28.48
C THR A 100 40.82 1.69 29.09
N MET A 101 39.87 1.30 28.25
CA MET A 101 38.65 0.60 28.63
C MET A 101 38.37 -0.57 27.68
N ALA A 102 37.47 -1.48 28.08
CA ALA A 102 37.07 -2.60 27.24
C ALA A 102 36.27 -2.11 26.02
N GLY A 103 36.78 -2.36 24.81
CA GLY A 103 36.06 -2.16 23.55
C GLY A 103 35.13 -3.34 23.24
N ASN A 104 35.57 -4.56 23.55
CA ASN A 104 34.73 -5.76 23.46
C ASN A 104 33.75 -5.83 24.64
N VAL A 105 32.47 -5.97 24.33
CA VAL A 105 31.41 -6.34 25.28
C VAL A 105 30.63 -7.50 24.67
N THR A 106 30.65 -8.65 25.33
CA THR A 106 29.94 -9.87 24.93
C THR A 106 28.74 -10.17 25.83
N VAL A 107 27.78 -10.91 25.29
CA VAL A 107 26.74 -11.64 26.04
C VAL A 107 26.62 -13.05 25.48
N ASP A 108 26.36 -14.04 26.33
CA ASP A 108 25.93 -15.37 25.90
C ASP A 108 24.40 -15.46 26.03
N ARG A 109 23.76 -16.11 25.05
CA ARG A 109 22.33 -16.38 24.96
C ARG A 109 22.10 -17.85 24.60
N GLY A 110 22.82 -18.76 25.26
CA GLY A 110 22.76 -20.21 25.05
C GLY A 110 23.45 -20.71 23.77
N ALA A 111 24.13 -19.82 23.04
CA ALA A 111 24.73 -20.08 21.73
C ALA A 111 26.18 -19.57 21.63
N GLY A 112 26.84 -19.40 22.79
CA GLY A 112 28.18 -18.85 22.92
C GLY A 112 28.20 -17.32 22.99
N GLU A 113 29.33 -16.78 23.41
CA GLU A 113 29.54 -15.33 23.48
C GLU A 113 29.39 -14.66 22.11
N ARG A 114 28.55 -13.62 22.05
CA ARG A 114 28.35 -12.77 20.88
C ARG A 114 28.50 -11.30 21.25
N TYR A 115 28.95 -10.49 20.30
CA TYR A 115 29.26 -9.08 20.54
C TYR A 115 28.01 -8.20 20.66
N THR A 116 28.00 -7.34 21.67
CA THR A 116 27.15 -6.15 21.78
C THR A 116 27.94 -4.89 21.39
N TYR A 117 29.26 -4.90 21.61
CA TYR A 117 30.25 -3.91 21.20
C TYR A 117 31.58 -4.62 20.91
N VAL A 118 32.41 -4.10 20.01
CA VAL A 118 33.65 -4.77 19.55
C VAL A 118 34.73 -3.77 19.14
N ALA A 119 36.00 -4.13 19.35
CA ALA A 119 37.16 -3.48 18.74
C ALA A 119 38.02 -4.53 18.01
N THR A 120 38.30 -4.28 16.74
CA THR A 120 39.03 -5.19 15.81
C THR A 120 40.29 -4.51 15.25
N ASP A 121 41.16 -5.25 14.57
CA ASP A 121 42.40 -4.75 13.95
C ASP A 121 42.23 -3.67 12.86
N GLY A 122 40.99 -3.31 12.48
CA GLY A 122 40.74 -2.29 11.44
C GLY A 122 39.51 -1.39 11.66
N TRP A 123 38.69 -1.66 12.67
CA TRP A 123 37.58 -0.80 13.08
C TRP A 123 37.07 -1.19 14.47
N ALA A 124 36.39 -0.26 15.15
CA ALA A 124 35.70 -0.54 16.41
C ALA A 124 34.30 0.09 16.43
N LEU A 125 33.36 -0.56 17.12
CA LEU A 125 32.05 -0.04 17.45
C LEU A 125 31.83 -0.22 18.95
N VAL A 126 31.97 0.86 19.70
CA VAL A 126 32.15 0.86 21.14
C VAL A 126 31.17 1.78 21.86
N ARG A 127 31.04 1.58 23.17
CA ARG A 127 30.32 2.49 24.05
C ARG A 127 31.11 3.78 24.21
N SER A 128 30.49 4.92 23.94
CA SER A 128 31.12 6.21 24.24
C SER A 128 31.45 6.28 25.74
N PRO A 129 32.68 6.72 26.12
CA PRO A 129 33.05 6.90 27.52
C PRO A 129 32.15 7.95 28.17
N ARG A 130 31.85 7.76 29.45
CA ARG A 130 31.15 8.76 30.27
C ARG A 130 31.73 8.78 31.67
N VAL A 131 31.79 9.95 32.29
CA VAL A 131 32.30 10.18 33.64
C VAL A 131 31.25 10.90 34.50
N ALA A 132 31.41 10.84 35.82
CA ALA A 132 30.68 11.70 36.74
C ALA A 132 31.64 12.70 37.40
N VAL A 133 31.27 13.98 37.41
CA VAL A 133 32.05 15.08 38.00
C VAL A 133 31.31 15.61 39.23
N TYR A 134 32.06 15.94 40.29
CA TYR A 134 31.52 16.41 41.57
C TYR A 134 32.32 17.62 42.11
N ASP A 135 31.66 18.61 42.73
CA ASP A 135 32.29 19.47 43.75
C ASP A 135 32.02 18.84 45.14
N ARG A 136 33.09 18.35 45.78
CA ARG A 136 33.09 17.57 47.05
C ARG A 136 32.21 16.31 47.01
N THR A 137 30.90 16.49 47.09
CA THR A 137 29.85 15.45 47.15
C THR A 137 28.64 15.76 46.27
N GLU A 138 28.54 16.99 45.74
CA GLU A 138 27.45 17.41 44.85
C GLU A 138 27.81 17.04 43.41
N ARG A 139 26.95 16.28 42.73
CA ARG A 139 27.18 15.87 41.34
C ARG A 139 26.83 17.02 40.41
N LEU A 140 27.77 17.42 39.56
CA LEU A 140 27.60 18.50 38.61
C LEU A 140 26.95 18.00 37.30
N ALA A 141 26.25 18.89 36.62
CA ALA A 141 25.85 18.71 35.23
C ALA A 141 27.08 18.81 34.31
N VAL A 142 27.11 18.05 33.22
CA VAL A 142 28.30 17.85 32.37
C VAL A 142 27.96 17.78 30.88
N ASP A 143 28.48 18.73 30.12
CA ASP A 143 28.46 18.72 28.65
C ASP A 143 29.57 17.78 28.15
N GLN A 144 29.21 16.49 27.99
CA GLN A 144 30.12 15.45 27.54
C GLN A 144 30.18 15.39 26.01
N ARG A 145 31.33 15.76 25.46
CA ARG A 145 31.63 15.81 24.04
C ARG A 145 32.59 14.69 23.67
N HIS A 146 32.34 14.04 22.54
CA HIS A 146 33.13 12.89 22.08
C HIS A 146 33.79 13.18 20.75
N THR A 147 35.10 12.95 20.69
CA THR A 147 35.94 13.08 19.50
C THR A 147 36.71 11.78 19.29
N VAL A 148 37.27 11.61 18.09
CA VAL A 148 38.06 10.42 17.71
C VAL A 148 39.47 10.85 17.36
N ALA A 149 40.47 10.09 17.81
CA ALA A 149 41.84 10.25 17.37
C ALA A 149 42.09 9.36 16.14
N GLY A 150 42.05 9.97 14.96
CA GLY A 150 42.15 9.29 13.66
C GLY A 150 40.84 9.38 12.86
N GLU A 151 40.54 8.33 12.10
CA GLU A 151 39.27 8.20 11.38
C GLU A 151 38.20 7.56 12.30
N GLY A 152 36.97 8.05 12.22
CA GLY A 152 35.86 7.55 13.02
C GLY A 152 34.73 8.57 13.14
N VAL A 153 33.68 8.18 13.86
CA VAL A 153 32.51 9.02 14.12
C VAL A 153 31.97 8.73 15.52
N ALA A 154 31.98 9.73 16.39
CA ALA A 154 31.39 9.64 17.72
C ALA A 154 29.96 10.18 17.78
N GLY A 155 29.17 9.56 18.66
CA GLY A 155 27.93 10.05 19.26
C GLY A 155 28.01 9.99 20.79
N PRO A 156 27.02 10.56 21.52
CA PRO A 156 27.04 10.68 22.98
C PRO A 156 26.95 9.34 23.75
N ASN A 157 26.58 8.24 23.09
CA ASN A 157 26.42 6.91 23.69
C ASN A 157 27.10 5.78 22.87
N VAL A 158 27.29 5.95 21.56
CA VAL A 158 28.00 5.00 20.68
C VAL A 158 29.09 5.74 19.90
N THR A 159 30.28 5.14 19.80
CA THR A 159 31.38 5.64 18.95
C THR A 159 31.81 4.56 17.96
N TYR A 160 31.90 4.93 16.69
CA TYR A 160 32.56 4.16 15.65
C TYR A 160 33.98 4.69 15.41
N LEU A 161 34.94 3.78 15.21
CA LEU A 161 36.35 4.07 14.90
C LEU A 161 36.75 3.32 13.64
N GLY A 162 37.49 3.99 12.76
CA GLY A 162 37.80 3.55 11.40
C GLY A 162 37.16 4.42 10.31
N PRO A 163 37.45 4.16 9.02
CA PRO A 163 36.90 4.95 7.92
C PRO A 163 35.39 4.74 7.74
N ALA A 164 34.63 5.80 7.51
CA ALA A 164 33.19 5.75 7.24
C ALA A 164 32.70 6.91 6.38
N GLU A 165 31.64 6.67 5.61
CA GLU A 165 30.81 7.74 5.05
C GLU A 165 29.72 8.14 6.07
N VAL A 166 29.32 9.42 6.09
CA VAL A 166 28.22 9.90 6.94
C VAL A 166 27.14 10.53 6.07
N ARG A 167 25.92 10.00 6.18
CA ARG A 167 24.71 10.56 5.58
C ARG A 167 23.82 11.17 6.66
N THR A 168 23.14 12.25 6.32
CA THR A 168 22.28 12.99 7.25
C THR A 168 20.95 13.34 6.61
N ARG A 169 19.87 13.19 7.36
CA ARG A 169 18.54 13.64 6.94
C ARG A 169 17.88 14.48 8.04
N ASP A 170 17.61 15.73 7.72
CA ASP A 170 16.64 16.54 8.48
C ASP A 170 15.23 16.03 8.17
N VAL A 171 14.42 15.76 9.20
CA VAL A 171 13.09 15.17 9.05
C VAL A 171 12.07 16.27 8.77
N GLU A 172 11.44 16.24 7.60
CA GLU A 172 10.35 17.20 7.31
C GLU A 172 9.20 17.03 8.32
N GLY A 173 8.80 18.14 8.96
CA GLY A 173 7.73 18.18 9.96
C GLY A 173 8.17 17.91 11.41
N VAL A 174 9.42 17.55 11.67
CA VAL A 174 9.94 17.18 13.00
C VAL A 174 11.29 17.87 13.22
N ASP A 175 11.55 18.46 14.39
CA ASP A 175 12.84 19.13 14.68
C ASP A 175 13.94 18.10 15.04
N GLN A 176 14.25 17.21 14.09
CA GLN A 176 15.15 16.08 14.27
C GLN A 176 16.08 15.89 13.05
N ARG A 177 17.36 15.62 13.33
CA ARG A 177 18.35 15.19 12.34
C ARG A 177 18.77 13.74 12.57
N LEU A 178 18.45 12.87 11.62
CA LEU A 178 19.01 11.53 11.52
C LEU A 178 20.44 11.59 10.96
N ARG A 179 21.38 10.83 11.53
CA ARG A 179 22.79 10.75 11.12
C ARG A 179 23.22 9.28 11.01
N LEU A 180 23.22 8.76 9.79
CA LEU A 180 23.66 7.39 9.47
C LEU A 180 25.15 7.37 9.12
N VAL A 181 25.93 6.66 9.92
CA VAL A 181 27.31 6.29 9.66
C VAL A 181 27.34 4.97 8.92
N VAL A 182 28.02 4.94 7.77
CA VAL A 182 28.25 3.74 6.96
C VAL A 182 29.76 3.45 6.98
N PRO A 183 30.22 2.55 7.87
CA PRO A 183 31.60 2.05 7.89
C PRO A 183 32.08 1.56 6.52
N ALA A 184 33.32 1.83 6.17
CA ALA A 184 33.96 1.27 4.97
C ALA A 184 34.15 -0.26 5.05
N ALA A 185 33.96 -0.85 6.25
CA ALA A 185 33.96 -2.28 6.50
C ALA A 185 32.57 -2.95 6.38
N ALA A 186 31.49 -2.18 6.19
CA ALA A 186 30.12 -2.69 6.10
C ALA A 186 29.68 -2.95 4.65
N ASP A 187 28.99 -4.08 4.40
CA ASP A 187 28.29 -4.34 3.14
C ASP A 187 26.80 -4.00 3.32
N LEU A 188 26.48 -2.70 3.25
CA LEU A 188 25.15 -2.21 3.59
C LEU A 188 24.10 -2.67 2.58
N ARG A 189 23.20 -3.55 3.03
CA ARG A 189 22.23 -4.28 2.22
C ARG A 189 21.08 -3.43 1.66
N THR A 190 20.87 -2.25 2.22
CA THR A 190 19.84 -1.28 1.84
C THR A 190 20.52 0.06 1.57
N ASP A 191 20.17 0.73 0.47
CA ASP A 191 20.71 2.06 0.15
C ASP A 191 20.59 3.05 1.35
N PRO A 192 21.63 3.86 1.67
CA PRO A 192 21.63 4.75 2.82
C PRO A 192 20.47 5.75 2.86
N GLU A 193 20.07 6.31 1.72
CA GLU A 193 18.93 7.24 1.67
C GLU A 193 17.62 6.50 1.91
N THR A 194 17.48 5.29 1.38
CA THR A 194 16.33 4.39 1.59
C THR A 194 16.18 3.95 3.05
N VAL A 195 17.30 3.83 3.80
CA VAL A 195 17.32 3.63 5.26
C VAL A 195 16.85 4.89 5.98
N LEU A 196 17.43 6.05 5.66
CA LEU A 196 17.05 7.35 6.24
C LEU A 196 15.57 7.69 5.97
N ASP A 197 15.05 7.37 4.78
CA ASP A 197 13.64 7.51 4.40
C ASP A 197 12.72 6.57 5.20
N SER A 198 13.20 5.42 5.67
CA SER A 198 12.40 4.51 6.51
C SER A 198 12.29 5.02 7.94
N MET A 199 13.38 5.58 8.47
CA MET A 199 13.38 6.16 9.82
C MET A 199 12.66 7.51 9.85
N ALA A 200 12.81 8.35 8.81
CA ALA A 200 12.10 9.63 8.71
C ALA A 200 10.58 9.47 8.53
N GLU A 201 10.12 8.40 7.87
CA GLU A 201 8.69 8.05 7.86
C GLU A 201 8.18 7.62 9.24
N ALA A 202 8.95 6.84 10.01
CA ALA A 202 8.58 6.51 11.38
C ALA A 202 8.56 7.76 12.28
N ALA A 203 9.56 8.63 12.16
CA ALA A 203 9.67 9.88 12.90
C ALA A 203 8.45 10.81 12.71
N ARG A 204 7.91 10.89 11.49
CA ARG A 204 6.67 11.64 11.19
C ARG A 204 5.38 10.99 11.70
N ARG A 205 5.38 9.69 12.02
CA ARG A 205 4.15 8.90 12.24
C ARG A 205 3.99 8.36 13.66
N LEU A 206 5.03 8.35 14.49
CA LEU A 206 4.95 7.86 15.87
C LEU A 206 4.17 8.83 16.77
N PRO A 207 3.07 8.39 17.43
CA PRO A 207 2.20 9.26 18.21
C PRO A 207 2.64 9.43 19.68
N PHE A 208 3.93 9.23 20.01
CA PHE A 208 4.42 9.21 21.39
C PHE A 208 5.88 9.63 21.54
N GLY A 209 6.23 10.04 22.76
CA GLY A 209 7.51 10.62 23.17
C GLY A 209 7.77 12.02 22.59
N ASP A 210 8.84 12.70 23.02
CA ASP A 210 9.35 13.93 22.39
C ASP A 210 10.59 13.64 21.53
N PRO A 211 10.62 14.01 20.24
CA PRO A 211 11.64 13.52 19.30
C PRO A 211 13.01 14.13 19.57
N ASP A 212 13.97 13.28 19.92
CA ASP A 212 15.36 13.66 20.14
C ASP A 212 15.94 14.39 18.91
N GLY A 213 16.53 15.57 19.12
CA GLY A 213 16.90 16.48 18.03
C GLY A 213 18.01 15.94 17.11
N LYS A 214 18.73 14.89 17.55
CA LYS A 214 19.74 14.18 16.74
C LYS A 214 19.69 12.68 17.05
N VAL A 215 19.52 11.87 16.01
CA VAL A 215 19.61 10.40 16.12
C VAL A 215 20.89 9.93 15.46
N PHE A 216 21.73 9.20 16.18
CA PHE A 216 23.02 8.71 15.72
C PHE A 216 22.94 7.21 15.42
N VAL A 217 23.18 6.81 14.17
CA VAL A 217 22.98 5.44 13.70
C VAL A 217 24.27 4.91 13.08
N VAL A 218 24.74 3.72 13.49
CA VAL A 218 25.85 3.03 12.82
C VAL A 218 25.38 1.77 12.12
N ALA A 219 25.69 1.63 10.83
CA ALA A 219 25.58 0.36 10.11
C ALA A 219 26.68 -0.60 10.58
N ALA A 220 26.35 -1.47 11.54
CA ALA A 220 27.31 -2.39 12.18
C ALA A 220 27.81 -3.46 11.18
N PRO A 221 29.13 -3.54 10.90
CA PRO A 221 29.67 -4.51 9.95
C PRO A 221 29.44 -5.96 10.40
N THR A 222 28.93 -6.83 9.52
CA THR A 222 28.67 -8.25 9.88
C THR A 222 29.86 -9.20 9.71
N THR A 223 31.08 -8.68 9.67
CA THR A 223 32.31 -9.50 9.77
C THR A 223 32.52 -10.14 11.15
N VAL A 224 31.63 -9.89 12.13
CA VAL A 224 31.66 -10.41 13.50
C VAL A 224 30.29 -10.97 13.93
N GLY A 225 30.30 -11.87 14.92
CA GLY A 225 29.08 -12.47 15.47
C GLY A 225 28.36 -11.55 16.47
N TRP A 226 27.40 -10.76 15.98
CA TRP A 226 26.56 -9.88 16.81
C TRP A 226 25.50 -10.62 17.65
N ALA A 227 25.23 -10.12 18.86
CA ALA A 227 24.27 -10.68 19.80
C ALA A 227 22.80 -10.32 19.49
N ALA A 228 22.57 -9.13 18.92
CA ALA A 228 21.26 -8.55 18.60
C ALA A 228 21.27 -7.98 17.16
N THR A 229 20.10 -7.73 16.58
CA THR A 229 19.94 -7.36 15.15
C THR A 229 20.22 -5.87 14.92
N GLY A 230 19.78 -5.02 15.84
CA GLY A 230 20.44 -3.78 16.17
C GLY A 230 20.64 -3.68 17.68
N LEU A 231 20.85 -2.46 18.17
CA LEU A 231 20.81 -2.07 19.57
C LEU A 231 20.72 -0.55 19.70
N GLN A 232 19.65 -0.04 20.32
CA GLN A 232 19.58 1.32 20.87
C GLN A 232 20.42 1.44 22.16
N ARG A 233 21.03 2.62 22.41
CA ARG A 233 21.64 2.95 23.70
C ARG A 233 21.47 4.42 24.09
N GLY A 234 20.88 4.61 25.27
CA GLY A 234 20.74 5.91 25.92
C GLY A 234 19.49 6.58 25.42
N ASP A 235 19.66 7.75 24.80
CA ASP A 235 18.57 8.60 24.35
C ASP A 235 18.30 8.32 22.86
N ALA A 236 19.25 8.65 21.98
CA ALA A 236 19.09 8.54 20.52
C ALA A 236 20.30 8.00 19.73
N ASP A 237 21.22 7.25 20.36
CA ASP A 237 22.24 6.50 19.60
C ASP A 237 21.81 5.05 19.40
N MET A 238 22.10 4.47 18.24
CA MET A 238 21.85 3.07 17.95
C MET A 238 22.81 2.50 16.90
N TRP A 239 22.88 1.18 16.82
CA TRP A 239 23.48 0.49 15.67
C TRP A 239 22.54 -0.59 15.12
N VAL A 240 22.64 -0.88 13.83
CA VAL A 240 21.88 -1.94 13.15
C VAL A 240 22.81 -2.67 12.20
N ARG A 241 22.74 -4.00 12.12
CA ARG A 241 23.59 -4.80 11.21
C ARG A 241 23.43 -4.33 9.76
N ASP A 242 24.55 -4.17 9.07
CA ASP A 242 24.63 -3.79 7.64
C ASP A 242 23.71 -4.63 6.72
N THR A 243 23.56 -5.93 7.03
CA THR A 243 22.67 -6.89 6.36
C THR A 243 21.16 -6.58 6.39
N GLN A 244 20.68 -5.64 7.20
CA GLN A 244 19.24 -5.46 7.43
C GLN A 244 18.49 -4.71 6.31
N ARG A 245 17.23 -5.09 6.12
CA ARG A 245 16.34 -4.57 5.08
C ARG A 245 15.20 -3.76 5.67
N VAL A 246 14.89 -2.61 5.07
CA VAL A 246 13.64 -1.87 5.37
C VAL A 246 12.40 -2.48 4.71
N ALA A 247 12.58 -3.27 3.65
CA ALA A 247 11.51 -4.01 3.00
C ALA A 247 11.39 -5.42 3.61
N GLY A 248 10.81 -5.49 4.81
CA GLY A 248 10.57 -6.73 5.54
C GLY A 248 9.70 -6.53 6.78
N PRO A 249 9.08 -7.59 7.32
CA PRO A 249 8.17 -7.50 8.47
C PRO A 249 8.86 -7.21 9.82
N ARG A 250 10.13 -7.60 9.99
CA ARG A 250 10.97 -7.23 11.14
C ARG A 250 11.97 -6.16 10.69
N ASN A 251 11.52 -4.91 10.56
CA ASN A 251 12.33 -3.80 10.06
C ASN A 251 13.18 -3.19 11.19
N ALA A 252 14.38 -3.77 11.40
CA ALA A 252 15.28 -3.39 12.49
C ALA A 252 15.58 -1.88 12.56
N TRP A 253 15.70 -1.19 11.43
CA TRP A 253 15.96 0.26 11.39
C TRP A 253 14.83 1.09 12.00
N VAL A 254 13.58 0.61 11.92
CA VAL A 254 12.42 1.25 12.58
C VAL A 254 12.26 0.75 14.02
N HIS A 255 12.56 -0.52 14.28
CA HIS A 255 12.51 -1.12 15.63
C HIS A 255 13.45 -0.38 16.61
N GLU A 256 14.75 -0.27 16.28
CA GLU A 256 15.70 0.45 17.15
C GLU A 256 15.35 1.96 17.25
N TYR A 257 14.76 2.54 16.20
CA TYR A 257 14.29 3.93 16.23
C TYR A 257 13.10 4.13 17.18
N VAL A 258 12.22 3.13 17.34
CA VAL A 258 11.11 3.20 18.31
C VAL A 258 11.63 3.24 19.74
N HIS A 259 12.73 2.54 20.06
CA HIS A 259 13.36 2.62 21.38
C HIS A 259 13.85 4.04 21.72
N THR A 260 14.22 4.89 20.74
CA THR A 260 14.57 6.32 20.98
C THR A 260 13.34 7.21 21.27
N ARG A 261 12.16 6.61 21.51
CA ARG A 261 10.87 7.28 21.77
C ARG A 261 10.15 6.67 22.98
N GLN A 262 10.74 5.66 23.63
CA GLN A 262 10.15 4.93 24.75
C GLN A 262 10.57 5.58 26.08
N GLU A 263 10.02 6.77 26.31
CA GLU A 263 10.34 7.62 27.47
C GLU A 263 9.51 7.19 28.70
N TYR A 264 9.66 5.96 29.20
CA TYR A 264 9.00 5.43 30.41
C TYR A 264 9.79 4.28 31.06
N GLU A 265 9.60 4.02 32.37
CA GLU A 265 10.24 2.92 33.08
C GLU A 265 9.23 1.76 33.33
N PRO A 266 9.31 0.64 32.59
CA PRO A 266 8.38 -0.47 32.80
C PRO A 266 8.73 -1.33 34.03
N THR A 267 7.72 -1.73 34.78
CA THR A 267 7.81 -2.84 35.75
C THR A 267 7.98 -4.19 35.03
N GLU A 268 8.28 -5.26 35.78
CA GLU A 268 8.36 -6.62 35.22
C GLU A 268 7.10 -7.01 34.44
N ALA A 269 5.91 -6.66 34.93
CA ALA A 269 4.63 -6.98 34.29
C ALA A 269 4.32 -6.14 33.03
N THR A 270 4.93 -4.96 32.86
CA THR A 270 4.77 -4.12 31.66
C THR A 270 5.95 -4.19 30.71
N ARG A 271 7.06 -4.84 31.08
CA ARG A 271 8.31 -4.91 30.30
C ARG A 271 8.15 -5.38 28.86
N TRP A 272 7.16 -6.24 28.57
CA TRP A 272 6.83 -6.69 27.22
C TRP A 272 6.49 -5.54 26.25
N THR A 273 6.04 -4.39 26.77
CA THR A 273 5.69 -3.22 25.98
C THR A 273 6.89 -2.61 25.26
N ILE A 274 8.12 -2.78 25.74
CA ILE A 274 9.34 -2.27 25.10
C ILE A 274 9.53 -2.93 23.72
N GLU A 275 9.69 -4.26 23.71
CA GLU A 275 9.98 -5.03 22.50
C GLU A 275 8.73 -5.17 21.60
N GLY A 276 7.56 -5.41 22.22
CA GLY A 276 6.29 -5.58 21.51
C GLY A 276 5.83 -4.31 20.78
N MET A 277 6.00 -3.11 21.38
CA MET A 277 5.73 -1.84 20.71
C MET A 277 6.71 -1.62 19.53
N ALA A 278 8.00 -1.86 19.74
CA ALA A 278 9.03 -1.63 18.73
C ALA A 278 8.89 -2.56 17.51
N ASP A 279 8.64 -3.85 17.72
CA ASP A 279 8.41 -4.82 16.64
C ASP A 279 7.03 -4.62 15.97
N TYR A 280 6.00 -4.21 16.73
CA TYR A 280 4.71 -3.80 16.15
C TYR A 280 4.86 -2.61 15.20
N TYR A 281 5.47 -1.50 15.62
CA TYR A 281 5.62 -0.31 14.78
C TYR A 281 6.59 -0.52 13.62
N ALA A 282 7.62 -1.37 13.78
CA ALA A 282 8.48 -1.81 12.69
C ALA A 282 7.71 -2.56 11.60
N ALA A 283 6.78 -3.44 11.98
CA ALA A 283 5.89 -4.13 11.05
C ALA A 283 4.84 -3.19 10.44
N LEU A 284 4.20 -2.34 11.26
CA LEU A 284 3.14 -1.42 10.86
C LEU A 284 3.64 -0.41 9.83
N TYR A 285 4.71 0.34 10.10
CA TYR A 285 5.18 1.34 9.14
C TYR A 285 5.82 0.74 7.91
N SER A 286 6.32 -0.49 7.97
CA SER A 286 6.72 -1.21 6.76
C SER A 286 5.51 -1.52 5.86
N TYR A 287 4.33 -1.77 6.44
CA TYR A 287 3.08 -1.93 5.69
C TYR A 287 2.50 -0.58 5.22
N GLU A 288 2.37 0.38 6.13
CA GLU A 288 1.77 1.71 5.90
C GLU A 288 2.64 2.68 5.07
N THR A 289 3.83 2.24 4.66
CA THR A 289 4.66 2.89 3.63
C THR A 289 4.79 2.06 2.34
N GLY A 290 4.03 0.96 2.22
CA GLY A 290 4.01 0.09 1.04
C GLY A 290 5.24 -0.79 0.84
N ARG A 291 6.12 -0.89 1.85
CA ARG A 291 7.36 -1.70 1.80
C ARG A 291 7.08 -3.21 1.98
N ILE A 292 5.94 -3.59 2.56
CA ILE A 292 5.38 -4.96 2.58
C ILE A 292 3.87 -4.95 2.30
N ASP A 293 3.28 -6.09 1.94
CA ASP A 293 1.83 -6.23 1.81
C ASP A 293 1.14 -6.59 3.14
N HIS A 294 -0.20 -6.42 3.18
CA HIS A 294 -1.00 -6.75 4.37
C HIS A 294 -0.93 -8.24 4.73
N GLY A 295 -0.74 -9.12 3.75
CA GLY A 295 -0.59 -10.55 4.02
C GLY A 295 0.69 -10.83 4.83
N THR A 296 1.74 -10.08 4.54
CA THR A 296 3.06 -10.15 5.19
C THR A 296 3.04 -9.50 6.57
N PHE A 297 2.35 -8.37 6.70
CA PHE A 297 2.07 -7.73 8.00
C PHE A 297 1.25 -8.65 8.91
N ARG A 298 0.11 -9.17 8.43
CA ARG A 298 -0.71 -10.12 9.18
C ARG A 298 0.08 -11.36 9.60
N ARG A 299 0.86 -11.95 8.68
CA ARG A 299 1.79 -13.07 8.97
C ARG A 299 2.95 -12.74 9.93
N LYS A 300 3.17 -11.47 10.29
CA LYS A 300 4.10 -11.07 11.37
C LYS A 300 3.40 -11.00 12.73
N LEU A 301 2.13 -10.65 12.75
CA LEU A 301 1.31 -10.63 13.95
C LEU A 301 0.81 -12.04 14.31
N GLU A 302 0.46 -12.87 13.33
CA GLU A 302 0.12 -14.31 13.49
C GLU A 302 1.24 -15.16 14.13
N GLN A 303 2.41 -14.57 14.39
CA GLN A 303 3.54 -15.22 15.07
C GLN A 303 3.29 -15.28 16.59
N GLY A 304 2.62 -14.28 17.17
CA GLY A 304 2.21 -14.28 18.58
C GLY A 304 1.13 -15.30 18.96
N ASP A 305 0.56 -16.01 17.99
CA ASP A 305 -0.45 -17.07 18.17
C ASP A 305 0.13 -18.48 17.87
N ARG A 306 1.46 -18.62 17.92
CA ARG A 306 2.16 -19.91 17.79
C ARG A 306 1.95 -20.77 19.04
N GLU A 307 1.96 -22.09 18.83
CA GLU A 307 1.90 -23.11 19.89
C GLU A 307 3.01 -22.96 20.95
N THR A 308 4.16 -22.39 20.58
CA THR A 308 5.25 -22.05 21.51
C THR A 308 4.81 -21.04 22.58
N HIS A 309 4.03 -20.04 22.20
CA HIS A 309 3.55 -18.97 23.08
C HIS A 309 2.18 -19.27 23.72
N ALA A 310 1.71 -20.52 23.66
CA ALA A 310 0.39 -20.92 24.12
C ALA A 310 0.20 -20.82 25.65
N ASP A 311 1.27 -20.99 26.43
CA ASP A 311 1.26 -20.87 27.90
C ASP A 311 1.74 -19.49 28.41
N VAL A 312 2.18 -18.60 27.52
CA VAL A 312 2.73 -17.26 27.85
C VAL A 312 1.65 -16.31 28.36
N ARG A 313 1.96 -15.58 29.44
CA ARG A 313 1.25 -14.37 29.89
C ARG A 313 2.21 -13.19 29.84
N LEU A 314 1.84 -12.13 29.14
CA LEU A 314 2.73 -10.97 28.98
C LEU A 314 3.01 -10.24 30.31
N ALA A 315 2.10 -10.32 31.28
CA ALA A 315 2.29 -9.77 32.62
C ALA A 315 3.18 -10.63 33.57
N GLU A 316 3.61 -11.83 33.14
CA GLU A 316 4.46 -12.73 33.95
C GLU A 316 5.72 -13.15 33.16
N PRO A 317 6.85 -12.41 33.26
CA PRO A 317 8.07 -12.70 32.50
C PRO A 317 8.66 -14.11 32.68
N ASP A 318 8.45 -14.74 33.84
CA ASP A 318 8.84 -16.13 34.09
C ASP A 318 8.06 -17.16 33.23
N THR A 319 7.02 -16.74 32.50
CA THR A 319 6.25 -17.58 31.56
C THR A 319 6.72 -17.45 30.10
N TRP A 320 7.63 -16.53 29.79
CA TRP A 320 8.02 -16.23 28.42
C TRP A 320 9.02 -17.27 27.87
N ASP A 321 8.75 -17.78 26.67
CA ASP A 321 9.73 -18.48 25.83
C ASP A 321 10.48 -17.50 24.90
N ASP A 322 11.38 -18.02 24.06
CA ASP A 322 12.24 -17.21 23.18
C ASP A 322 11.41 -16.29 22.26
N GLU A 323 11.69 -14.98 22.29
CA GLU A 323 11.01 -13.92 21.53
C GLU A 323 9.50 -13.71 21.83
N ALA A 324 8.95 -14.25 22.93
CA ALA A 324 7.52 -14.12 23.24
C ALA A 324 7.05 -12.67 23.49
N ASP A 325 7.91 -11.83 24.08
CA ASP A 325 7.73 -10.39 24.27
C ASP A 325 7.76 -9.60 22.96
N TYR A 326 8.52 -10.07 21.96
CA TYR A 326 8.44 -9.55 20.60
C TYR A 326 7.15 -10.02 19.89
N GLU A 327 6.93 -11.34 19.80
CA GLU A 327 5.90 -11.88 18.90
C GLU A 327 4.48 -11.82 19.47
N LYS A 328 4.26 -12.28 20.70
CA LYS A 328 2.94 -12.16 21.38
C LYS A 328 2.73 -10.73 21.85
N GLY A 329 3.78 -10.04 22.30
CA GLY A 329 3.73 -8.62 22.63
C GLY A 329 3.27 -7.75 21.45
N ALA A 330 3.90 -7.87 20.27
CA ALA A 330 3.49 -7.07 19.10
C ALA A 330 2.07 -7.40 18.60
N LEU A 331 1.61 -8.65 18.74
CA LEU A 331 0.25 -9.05 18.42
C LEU A 331 -0.77 -8.42 19.37
N VAL A 332 -0.53 -8.48 20.68
CA VAL A 332 -1.40 -7.87 21.71
C VAL A 332 -1.40 -6.34 21.60
N TYR A 333 -0.22 -5.73 21.48
CA TYR A 333 -0.05 -4.29 21.27
C TYR A 333 -0.86 -3.81 20.06
N GLY A 334 -0.67 -4.48 18.91
CA GLY A 334 -1.36 -4.12 17.67
C GLY A 334 -2.87 -4.34 17.69
N ALA A 335 -3.35 -5.36 18.39
CA ALA A 335 -4.78 -5.61 18.55
C ALA A 335 -5.46 -4.51 19.37
N LEU A 336 -4.80 -4.06 20.46
CA LEU A 336 -5.27 -2.96 21.30
C LEU A 336 -5.17 -1.61 20.58
N ASP A 337 -4.09 -1.33 19.85
CA ASP A 337 -3.91 -0.09 19.07
C ASP A 337 -4.96 0.04 17.97
N ARG A 338 -5.27 -1.05 17.26
CA ARG A 338 -6.37 -1.10 16.29
C ARG A 338 -7.72 -0.82 16.95
N ARG A 339 -8.00 -1.36 18.14
CA ARG A 339 -9.27 -1.12 18.85
C ARG A 339 -9.39 0.35 19.29
N LEU A 340 -8.37 0.90 19.96
CA LEU A 340 -8.38 2.28 20.44
C LEU A 340 -8.61 3.30 19.32
N ARG A 341 -7.97 3.12 18.15
CA ARG A 341 -8.19 4.02 17.02
C ARG A 341 -9.60 3.92 16.46
N ALA A 342 -10.08 2.70 16.22
CA ALA A 342 -11.40 2.44 15.62
C ALA A 342 -12.58 2.93 16.49
N THR A 343 -12.43 2.93 17.83
CA THR A 343 -13.55 3.26 18.74
C THR A 343 -13.40 4.57 19.50
N ALA A 344 -12.19 5.14 19.59
CA ALA A 344 -11.91 6.27 20.49
C ALA A 344 -10.95 7.34 19.93
N ASP A 345 -10.49 7.23 18.67
CA ASP A 345 -9.49 8.15 18.07
C ASP A 345 -8.17 8.24 18.88
N ALA A 346 -7.85 7.17 19.60
CA ALA A 346 -6.72 7.05 20.51
C ALA A 346 -5.72 5.97 20.02
N SER A 347 -4.56 5.85 20.67
CA SER A 347 -3.55 4.83 20.36
C SER A 347 -2.87 4.31 21.63
N VAL A 348 -2.41 3.05 21.64
CA VAL A 348 -1.63 2.51 22.77
C VAL A 348 -0.32 3.30 22.91
N GLY A 349 0.24 3.79 21.79
CA GLY A 349 1.39 4.70 21.81
C GLY A 349 1.10 5.95 22.63
N GLY A 350 0.01 6.65 22.32
CA GLY A 350 -0.41 7.84 23.07
C GLY A 350 -0.70 7.54 24.54
N VAL A 351 -1.38 6.43 24.84
CA VAL A 351 -1.66 5.99 26.23
C VAL A 351 -0.35 5.78 27.03
N VAL A 352 0.65 5.14 26.43
CA VAL A 352 1.97 4.93 27.07
C VAL A 352 2.76 6.24 27.18
N ALA A 353 2.53 7.21 26.31
CA ALA A 353 3.17 8.53 26.38
C ALA A 353 2.72 9.36 27.60
N GLU A 354 1.50 9.16 28.11
CA GLU A 354 0.95 9.97 29.21
C GLU A 354 1.69 9.77 30.55
N PHE A 355 2.39 8.65 30.72
CA PHE A 355 3.20 8.40 31.92
C PHE A 355 4.51 9.23 31.95
N GLY A 356 5.08 9.53 30.78
CA GLY A 356 6.45 10.00 30.66
C GLY A 356 7.45 9.10 31.41
N GLY A 357 8.59 9.66 31.80
CA GLY A 357 9.68 8.97 32.51
C GLY A 357 9.38 8.53 33.95
N GLY A 358 8.14 8.14 34.25
CA GLY A 358 7.73 7.48 35.49
C GLY A 358 7.73 5.95 35.37
N GLU A 359 7.57 5.28 36.52
CA GLU A 359 7.34 3.83 36.57
C GLU A 359 5.91 3.50 36.12
N VAL A 360 5.75 2.50 35.24
CA VAL A 360 4.45 2.07 34.70
C VAL A 360 4.13 0.66 35.20
N THR A 361 3.15 0.53 36.11
CA THR A 361 2.65 -0.79 36.53
C THR A 361 1.60 -1.32 35.56
N GLN A 362 1.31 -2.62 35.64
CA GLN A 362 0.21 -3.25 34.90
C GLN A 362 -1.15 -2.61 35.23
N ALA A 363 -1.36 -2.17 36.47
CA ALA A 363 -2.60 -1.50 36.87
C ALA A 363 -2.74 -0.14 36.18
N ASP A 364 -1.66 0.66 36.13
CA ASP A 364 -1.67 1.98 35.49
C ASP A 364 -1.92 1.86 33.98
N LEU A 365 -1.31 0.86 33.33
CA LEU A 365 -1.54 0.56 31.91
C LEU A 365 -3.01 0.21 31.63
N LEU A 366 -3.65 -0.62 32.46
CA LEU A 366 -5.06 -0.95 32.31
C LEU A 366 -5.98 0.24 32.61
N ASP A 367 -5.69 1.03 33.65
CA ASP A 367 -6.45 2.23 33.99
C ASP A 367 -6.39 3.29 32.88
N ALA A 368 -5.23 3.49 32.25
CA ALA A 368 -5.06 4.42 31.14
C ALA A 368 -5.71 3.89 29.84
N ILE A 369 -5.67 2.58 29.58
CA ILE A 369 -6.44 1.96 28.49
C ILE A 369 -7.96 2.11 28.72
N GLU A 370 -8.45 2.01 29.96
CA GLU A 370 -9.85 2.29 30.27
C GLU A 370 -10.20 3.77 30.09
N ALA A 371 -9.33 4.69 30.51
CA ALA A 371 -9.52 6.13 30.34
C ALA A 371 -9.63 6.53 28.86
N ALA A 372 -8.81 5.93 27.99
CA ALA A 372 -8.81 6.19 26.55
C ALA A 372 -9.91 5.42 25.79
N GLY A 373 -10.16 4.14 26.11
CA GLY A 373 -10.99 3.23 25.30
C GLY A 373 -12.24 2.66 25.98
N GLY A 374 -12.41 2.87 27.28
CA GLY A 374 -13.48 2.29 28.08
C GLY A 374 -13.27 0.82 28.48
N ALA A 375 -14.14 0.36 29.39
CA ALA A 375 -14.04 -0.95 30.04
C ALA A 375 -13.96 -2.15 29.07
N ASP A 376 -14.64 -2.07 27.91
CA ASP A 376 -14.61 -3.13 26.89
C ASP A 376 -13.25 -3.29 26.20
N ILE A 377 -12.36 -2.28 26.24
CA ILE A 377 -10.97 -2.39 25.77
C ILE A 377 -10.06 -2.79 26.94
N ARG A 378 -10.29 -2.24 28.13
CA ARG A 378 -9.60 -2.66 29.38
C ARG A 378 -9.68 -4.17 29.59
N ALA A 379 -10.88 -4.74 29.52
CA ALA A 379 -11.12 -6.17 29.76
C ALA A 379 -10.44 -7.07 28.71
N ASP A 380 -10.25 -6.57 27.48
CA ASP A 380 -9.46 -7.28 26.46
C ASP A 380 -7.95 -7.15 26.76
N ALA A 381 -7.47 -5.99 27.19
CA ALA A 381 -6.07 -5.79 27.58
C ALA A 381 -5.69 -6.67 28.79
N GLU A 382 -6.49 -6.65 29.86
CA GLU A 382 -6.38 -7.53 31.04
C GLU A 382 -6.35 -8.99 30.60
N ARG A 383 -7.30 -9.41 29.77
CA ARG A 383 -7.38 -10.78 29.24
C ARG A 383 -6.15 -11.20 28.42
N TYR A 384 -5.63 -10.35 27.55
CA TYR A 384 -4.50 -10.71 26.67
C TYR A 384 -3.11 -10.50 27.30
N THR A 385 -3.03 -9.84 28.46
CA THR A 385 -1.76 -9.65 29.20
C THR A 385 -1.65 -10.57 30.41
N GLU A 386 -2.72 -10.75 31.18
CA GLU A 386 -2.73 -11.53 32.44
C GLU A 386 -3.23 -12.98 32.26
N THR A 387 -3.70 -13.34 31.07
CA THR A 387 -4.06 -14.73 30.74
C THR A 387 -3.30 -15.23 29.51
N THR A 388 -3.38 -16.52 29.25
CA THR A 388 -2.74 -17.14 28.07
C THR A 388 -3.46 -16.83 26.76
N ALA A 389 -4.65 -16.22 26.81
CA ALA A 389 -5.44 -15.92 25.63
C ALA A 389 -4.74 -14.98 24.64
N THR A 390 -4.89 -15.26 23.35
CA THR A 390 -4.34 -14.46 22.26
C THR A 390 -5.46 -13.70 21.52
N PRO A 391 -5.25 -12.44 21.08
CA PRO A 391 -6.20 -11.76 20.20
C PRO A 391 -6.06 -12.25 18.74
N PRO A 392 -7.17 -12.34 17.98
CA PRO A 392 -7.11 -12.67 16.57
C PRO A 392 -6.48 -11.54 15.74
N THR A 393 -5.76 -11.90 14.68
CA THR A 393 -5.36 -10.92 13.66
C THR A 393 -6.55 -10.49 12.80
N TRP A 394 -6.42 -9.32 12.18
CA TRP A 394 -7.48 -8.65 11.42
C TRP A 394 -7.19 -8.64 9.89
N ASP A 395 -8.15 -8.16 9.11
CA ASP A 395 -8.06 -8.01 7.66
C ASP A 395 -7.88 -6.54 7.20
N ARG A 396 -7.77 -6.31 5.88
CA ARG A 396 -7.57 -4.96 5.33
C ARG A 396 -8.71 -3.99 5.63
N ALA A 397 -9.95 -4.46 5.80
CA ALA A 397 -11.09 -3.59 6.11
C ALA A 397 -11.06 -3.18 7.58
N ALA A 398 -10.89 -4.13 8.49
CA ALA A 398 -10.74 -3.90 9.92
C ALA A 398 -9.43 -3.19 10.30
N HIS A 399 -8.45 -3.12 9.38
CA HIS A 399 -7.31 -2.21 9.47
C HIS A 399 -7.67 -0.79 9.01
N ALA A 400 -8.27 -0.64 7.82
CA ALA A 400 -8.57 0.69 7.29
C ALA A 400 -9.61 1.45 8.13
N GLU A 401 -10.54 0.74 8.78
CA GLU A 401 -11.44 1.28 9.81
C GLU A 401 -10.69 1.97 10.97
N ALA A 402 -9.49 1.49 11.31
CA ALA A 402 -8.69 1.97 12.44
C ALA A 402 -7.54 2.90 12.05
N PHE A 403 -6.97 2.76 10.85
CA PHE A 403 -5.76 3.49 10.42
C PHE A 403 -6.02 4.44 9.24
N GLY A 404 -7.24 4.46 8.71
CA GLY A 404 -7.59 5.17 7.48
C GLY A 404 -7.20 4.38 6.23
N GLY A 405 -7.27 5.04 5.07
CA GLY A 405 -6.95 4.46 3.78
C GLY A 405 -8.14 3.84 3.03
N ALA A 406 -7.87 3.37 1.81
CA ALA A 406 -8.88 2.89 0.87
C ALA A 406 -8.80 1.37 0.67
N VAL A 407 -9.96 0.72 0.59
CA VAL A 407 -10.08 -0.74 0.48
C VAL A 407 -10.92 -1.09 -0.74
N PHE A 408 -10.27 -1.67 -1.77
CA PHE A 408 -10.91 -1.93 -3.06
C PHE A 408 -11.43 -3.35 -3.21
N THR A 409 -12.74 -3.53 -3.02
CA THR A 409 -13.45 -4.75 -3.44
C THR A 409 -13.68 -4.74 -4.94
N ARG A 410 -13.73 -5.95 -5.53
CA ARG A 410 -13.88 -6.17 -6.98
C ARG A 410 -14.75 -7.39 -7.23
N SER A 411 -15.77 -7.24 -8.08
CA SER A 411 -16.65 -8.33 -8.50
C SER A 411 -16.87 -8.28 -10.02
N VAL A 412 -17.06 -9.45 -10.64
CA VAL A 412 -17.63 -9.50 -11.99
C VAL A 412 -19.14 -9.27 -11.85
N GLU A 413 -19.64 -8.28 -12.57
CA GLU A 413 -21.07 -7.95 -12.69
C GLU A 413 -21.76 -8.81 -13.75
N GLY A 414 -21.04 -9.15 -14.81
CA GLY A 414 -21.51 -10.06 -15.85
C GLY A 414 -20.58 -10.13 -17.05
N TYR A 415 -21.05 -10.80 -18.09
CA TYR A 415 -20.38 -10.93 -19.37
C TYR A 415 -21.33 -10.54 -20.51
N ALA A 416 -20.79 -10.11 -21.63
CA ALA A 416 -21.51 -9.98 -22.89
C ALA A 416 -20.66 -10.53 -24.04
N VAL A 417 -21.32 -10.91 -25.12
CA VAL A 417 -20.67 -11.32 -26.36
C VAL A 417 -21.14 -10.46 -27.50
N ASP A 418 -20.21 -10.08 -28.38
CA ASP A 418 -20.48 -9.42 -29.65
C ASP A 418 -19.68 -10.12 -30.76
N GLY A 419 -20.24 -10.29 -31.95
CA GLY A 419 -19.56 -11.04 -33.00
C GLY A 419 -20.45 -11.47 -34.17
N PRO A 420 -19.92 -12.32 -35.07
CA PRO A 420 -20.57 -12.66 -36.34
C PRO A 420 -21.83 -13.53 -36.20
N TYR A 421 -22.15 -14.01 -34.99
CA TYR A 421 -23.28 -14.91 -34.75
C TYR A 421 -24.38 -14.31 -33.86
N ARG A 422 -24.02 -13.41 -32.95
CA ARG A 422 -24.92 -12.83 -31.92
C ARG A 422 -24.29 -11.62 -31.23
N SER A 423 -25.15 -10.83 -30.60
CA SER A 423 -24.80 -9.76 -29.67
C SER A 423 -25.76 -9.88 -28.48
N GLU A 424 -25.33 -10.46 -27.36
CA GLU A 424 -26.18 -10.75 -26.19
C GLU A 424 -25.39 -10.84 -24.86
N SER A 425 -26.05 -10.66 -23.72
CA SER A 425 -25.43 -10.88 -22.39
C SER A 425 -25.31 -12.37 -22.08
N LEU A 426 -24.27 -12.76 -21.34
CA LEU A 426 -23.99 -14.16 -20.97
C LEU A 426 -23.88 -14.33 -19.45
N GLU A 427 -24.49 -15.40 -18.92
CA GLU A 427 -24.33 -15.82 -17.52
C GLU A 427 -22.95 -16.43 -17.24
N THR A 428 -22.37 -17.10 -18.23
CA THR A 428 -20.99 -17.64 -18.21
C THR A 428 -20.31 -17.35 -19.54
N PRO A 429 -18.98 -17.09 -19.58
CA PRO A 429 -18.27 -16.70 -20.80
C PRO A 429 -18.05 -17.91 -21.73
N ARG A 430 -19.14 -18.37 -22.36
CA ARG A 430 -19.17 -19.42 -23.39
C ARG A 430 -19.30 -18.77 -24.76
N LEU A 431 -18.26 -18.91 -25.58
CA LEU A 431 -18.14 -18.26 -26.88
C LEU A 431 -17.97 -19.27 -28.01
N VAL A 432 -18.18 -18.79 -29.22
CA VAL A 432 -17.77 -19.44 -30.46
C VAL A 432 -16.51 -18.74 -31.00
N ALA A 433 -15.61 -19.49 -31.63
CA ALA A 433 -14.43 -18.93 -32.28
C ALA A 433 -14.80 -17.83 -33.30
N GLY A 434 -14.17 -16.66 -33.17
CA GLY A 434 -14.51 -15.43 -33.90
C GLY A 434 -15.49 -14.50 -33.19
N GLU A 435 -15.95 -14.84 -31.97
CA GLU A 435 -16.69 -13.93 -31.09
C GLU A 435 -15.75 -13.13 -30.16
N ARG A 436 -16.23 -11.97 -29.71
CA ARG A 436 -15.57 -11.09 -28.76
C ARG A 436 -16.30 -11.11 -27.42
N LEU A 437 -15.57 -11.41 -26.35
CA LEU A 437 -16.06 -11.32 -24.98
C LEU A 437 -15.90 -9.89 -24.47
N GLU A 438 -16.92 -9.36 -23.81
CA GLU A 438 -16.81 -8.28 -22.83
C GLU A 438 -17.04 -8.85 -21.42
N MET A 439 -16.17 -8.51 -20.47
CA MET A 439 -16.29 -8.85 -19.06
C MET A 439 -16.38 -7.57 -18.24
N THR A 440 -17.48 -7.45 -17.49
CA THR A 440 -17.83 -6.24 -16.75
C THR A 440 -17.48 -6.42 -15.27
N VAL A 441 -16.63 -5.53 -14.74
CA VAL A 441 -16.09 -5.61 -13.38
C VAL A 441 -16.44 -4.35 -12.59
N VAL A 442 -17.17 -4.50 -11.49
CA VAL A 442 -17.40 -3.41 -10.54
C VAL A 442 -16.21 -3.32 -9.58
N VAL A 443 -15.71 -2.11 -9.38
CA VAL A 443 -14.74 -1.74 -8.35
C VAL A 443 -15.43 -0.82 -7.36
N ARG A 444 -15.30 -1.08 -6.06
CA ARG A 444 -15.88 -0.25 -5.00
C ARG A 444 -14.83 0.06 -3.95
N ASN A 445 -14.86 1.27 -3.40
CA ASN A 445 -14.09 1.62 -2.21
C ASN A 445 -14.94 1.41 -0.95
N GLU A 446 -14.48 0.53 -0.08
CA GLU A 446 -15.11 0.21 1.21
C GLU A 446 -14.26 0.69 2.40
N GLY A 447 -13.12 1.34 2.13
CA GLY A 447 -12.33 2.04 3.15
C GLY A 447 -12.87 3.45 3.42
N PRO A 448 -12.56 4.04 4.59
CA PRO A 448 -13.03 5.37 4.98
C PRO A 448 -12.39 6.52 4.19
N ASP A 449 -11.28 6.30 3.46
CA ASP A 449 -10.57 7.35 2.72
C ASP A 449 -10.62 7.23 1.18
N PRO A 450 -10.50 8.36 0.44
CA PRO A 450 -10.50 8.39 -1.01
C PRO A 450 -9.17 7.94 -1.65
N GLY A 451 -9.10 6.68 -2.12
CA GLY A 451 -7.86 6.11 -2.70
C GLY A 451 -7.85 5.93 -4.22
N GLY A 452 -6.67 5.63 -4.76
CA GLY A 452 -6.49 5.22 -6.15
C GLY A 452 -6.54 3.70 -6.33
N TYR A 453 -7.26 3.20 -7.33
CA TYR A 453 -7.31 1.77 -7.68
C TYR A 453 -6.55 1.48 -8.98
N VAL A 454 -6.11 0.22 -9.11
CA VAL A 454 -5.62 -0.38 -10.37
C VAL A 454 -6.32 -1.72 -10.57
N VAL A 455 -6.70 -2.03 -11.81
CA VAL A 455 -7.23 -3.31 -12.26
C VAL A 455 -6.49 -3.72 -13.53
N GLU A 456 -5.73 -4.79 -13.44
CA GLU A 456 -5.03 -5.42 -14.56
C GLU A 456 -5.88 -6.57 -15.08
N PHE A 457 -6.20 -6.55 -16.36
CA PHE A 457 -6.89 -7.61 -17.07
C PHE A 457 -5.88 -8.46 -17.85
N ALA A 458 -5.85 -9.76 -17.57
CA ALA A 458 -4.95 -10.74 -18.15
C ALA A 458 -5.70 -11.97 -18.64
N VAL A 459 -5.14 -12.64 -19.64
CA VAL A 459 -5.63 -13.90 -20.21
C VAL A 459 -4.49 -14.91 -20.20
N ASP A 460 -4.71 -16.08 -19.58
CA ASP A 460 -3.71 -17.14 -19.34
C ASP A 460 -2.42 -16.70 -18.61
N GLY A 461 -2.49 -15.52 -17.96
CA GLY A 461 -1.38 -14.87 -17.26
C GLY A 461 -0.76 -13.70 -18.02
N ASP A 462 -0.97 -13.59 -19.33
CA ASP A 462 -0.48 -12.47 -20.14
C ASP A 462 -1.35 -11.22 -19.93
N LEU A 463 -0.72 -10.10 -19.59
CA LEU A 463 -1.38 -8.81 -19.37
C LEU A 463 -1.91 -8.24 -20.70
N VAL A 464 -3.22 -7.99 -20.77
CA VAL A 464 -3.91 -7.45 -21.96
C VAL A 464 -4.20 -5.96 -21.80
N GLU A 465 -4.71 -5.52 -20.64
CA GLU A 465 -5.09 -4.13 -20.40
C GLU A 465 -4.94 -3.75 -18.91
N THR A 466 -4.58 -2.50 -18.61
CA THR A 466 -4.57 -1.96 -17.24
C THR A 466 -5.46 -0.73 -17.13
N ARG A 467 -6.48 -0.78 -16.27
CA ARG A 467 -7.31 0.38 -15.90
C ARG A 467 -7.02 0.86 -14.49
N ARG A 468 -7.25 2.15 -14.26
CA ARG A 468 -6.95 2.86 -13.02
C ARG A 468 -7.86 4.07 -12.86
N GLY A 469 -8.12 4.44 -11.61
CA GLY A 469 -8.94 5.60 -11.26
C GLY A 469 -8.79 5.94 -9.79
N ARG A 470 -9.62 6.87 -9.30
CA ARG A 470 -9.75 7.20 -7.89
C ARG A 470 -11.23 7.09 -7.51
N LEU A 471 -11.53 6.68 -6.28
CA LEU A 471 -12.89 6.62 -5.74
C LEU A 471 -12.92 7.28 -4.36
N ALA A 472 -14.01 7.98 -4.07
CA ALA A 472 -14.37 8.44 -2.73
C ALA A 472 -14.80 7.26 -1.84
N PRO A 473 -14.91 7.44 -0.51
CA PRO A 473 -15.42 6.40 0.39
C PRO A 473 -16.84 5.96 0.00
N GLY A 474 -17.07 4.65 -0.06
CA GLY A 474 -18.36 4.05 -0.45
C GLY A 474 -18.68 4.08 -1.96
N GLU A 475 -17.95 4.86 -2.76
CA GLU A 475 -18.17 5.02 -4.21
C GLU A 475 -17.80 3.73 -4.98
N SER A 476 -18.50 3.48 -6.10
CA SER A 476 -18.21 2.39 -7.02
C SER A 476 -18.18 2.85 -8.48
N THR A 477 -17.51 2.07 -9.33
CA THR A 477 -17.41 2.30 -10.77
C THR A 477 -17.29 0.99 -11.54
N THR A 478 -17.77 0.96 -12.78
CA THR A 478 -17.83 -0.23 -13.62
C THR A 478 -16.78 -0.18 -14.73
N LEU A 479 -16.06 -1.27 -14.93
CA LEU A 479 -14.97 -1.43 -15.90
C LEU A 479 -15.25 -2.58 -16.87
N SER A 480 -15.50 -2.26 -18.13
CA SER A 480 -15.63 -3.24 -19.22
C SER A 480 -14.29 -3.59 -19.86
N PHE A 481 -13.83 -4.83 -19.74
CA PHE A 481 -12.64 -5.35 -20.44
C PHE A 481 -13.08 -6.24 -21.60
N ALA A 482 -12.55 -6.04 -22.81
CA ALA A 482 -13.03 -6.74 -24.00
C ALA A 482 -11.90 -7.43 -24.80
N ARG A 483 -12.13 -8.68 -25.21
CA ARG A 483 -11.15 -9.53 -25.90
C ARG A 483 -11.78 -10.45 -26.94
N ASP A 484 -11.18 -10.47 -28.11
CA ASP A 484 -11.53 -11.29 -29.27
C ASP A 484 -10.89 -12.69 -29.16
N PHE A 485 -11.65 -13.75 -29.49
CA PHE A 485 -11.22 -15.15 -29.35
C PHE A 485 -11.34 -15.94 -30.66
N GLU A 486 -10.26 -15.96 -31.44
CA GLU A 486 -10.22 -16.59 -32.78
C GLU A 486 -10.09 -18.13 -32.78
N THR A 487 -9.65 -18.73 -31.67
CA THR A 487 -9.30 -20.16 -31.60
C THR A 487 -10.09 -20.87 -30.50
N PRO A 488 -10.67 -22.06 -30.75
CA PRO A 488 -11.30 -22.86 -29.69
C PRO A 488 -10.31 -23.27 -28.59
N GLY A 489 -10.75 -23.25 -27.33
CA GLY A 489 -9.94 -23.54 -26.16
C GLY A 489 -10.61 -23.09 -24.85
N GLU A 490 -9.95 -23.36 -23.73
CA GLU A 490 -10.30 -22.75 -22.44
C GLU A 490 -9.23 -21.70 -22.10
N TYR A 491 -9.66 -20.52 -21.66
CA TYR A 491 -8.80 -19.36 -21.41
C TYR A 491 -9.05 -18.80 -20.01
N GLY A 492 -8.00 -18.73 -19.19
CA GLY A 492 -8.04 -18.21 -17.83
C GLY A 492 -8.09 -16.69 -17.80
N LEU A 493 -9.24 -16.11 -17.49
CA LEU A 493 -9.44 -14.67 -17.33
C LEU A 493 -9.10 -14.24 -15.91
N ARG A 494 -8.41 -13.10 -15.78
CA ARG A 494 -8.15 -12.44 -14.48
C ARG A 494 -8.32 -10.93 -14.61
N ALA A 495 -9.10 -10.32 -13.72
CA ALA A 495 -9.21 -8.86 -13.59
C ALA A 495 -8.91 -8.44 -12.14
N GLY A 496 -7.68 -7.97 -11.91
CA GLY A 496 -7.17 -7.66 -10.58
C GLY A 496 -7.21 -8.88 -9.67
N GLY A 497 -8.14 -8.91 -8.71
CA GLY A 497 -8.33 -10.05 -7.80
C GLY A 497 -9.25 -11.15 -8.33
N THR A 498 -10.16 -10.82 -9.25
CA THR A 498 -11.25 -11.70 -9.69
C THR A 498 -10.83 -12.56 -10.87
N THR A 499 -11.32 -13.81 -10.95
CA THR A 499 -10.93 -14.80 -11.98
C THR A 499 -12.11 -15.55 -12.54
N ALA A 500 -12.04 -15.92 -13.83
CA ALA A 500 -13.03 -16.74 -14.53
C ALA A 500 -12.35 -17.58 -15.63
N THR A 501 -13.08 -18.53 -16.23
CA THR A 501 -12.59 -19.29 -17.39
C THR A 501 -13.55 -19.09 -18.56
N ALA A 502 -13.05 -18.54 -19.68
CA ALA A 502 -13.80 -18.51 -20.93
C ALA A 502 -13.64 -19.85 -21.67
N THR A 503 -14.76 -20.41 -22.12
CA THR A 503 -14.77 -21.61 -22.97
C THR A 503 -15.15 -21.20 -24.38
N VAL A 504 -14.24 -21.38 -25.34
CA VAL A 504 -14.42 -21.02 -26.74
C VAL A 504 -14.54 -22.30 -27.56
N GLU A 505 -15.65 -22.48 -28.27
CA GLU A 505 -15.91 -23.67 -29.08
C GLU A 505 -15.86 -23.37 -30.59
N PRO A 506 -15.61 -24.36 -31.47
CA PRO A 506 -15.82 -24.16 -32.90
C PRO A 506 -17.33 -24.01 -33.18
N PRO A 507 -17.74 -23.22 -34.19
CA PRO A 507 -19.15 -23.06 -34.54
C PRO A 507 -19.83 -24.40 -34.79
N GLY A 508 -21.10 -24.51 -34.41
CA GLY A 508 -21.93 -25.66 -34.75
C GLY A 508 -22.17 -25.78 -36.27
N GLU A 509 -22.59 -26.95 -36.72
CA GLU A 509 -23.01 -27.15 -38.11
C GLU A 509 -24.43 -26.57 -38.32
N PRO A 510 -24.70 -25.85 -39.42
CA PRO A 510 -26.04 -25.38 -39.75
C PRO A 510 -26.88 -26.52 -40.31
N ARG A 511 -28.04 -26.79 -39.69
CA ARG A 511 -28.97 -27.85 -40.08
C ARG A 511 -30.21 -27.27 -40.75
N VAL A 512 -30.48 -27.71 -41.98
CA VAL A 512 -31.76 -27.42 -42.65
C VAL A 512 -32.88 -28.26 -42.01
N THR A 513 -33.96 -27.60 -41.59
CA THR A 513 -35.18 -28.23 -41.04
C THR A 513 -36.27 -28.34 -42.10
N GLU A 514 -36.47 -27.29 -42.90
CA GLU A 514 -37.48 -27.23 -43.95
C GLU A 514 -36.90 -26.72 -45.28
N LEU A 515 -37.48 -27.16 -46.40
CA LEU A 515 -37.17 -26.66 -47.74
C LEU A 515 -38.45 -26.49 -48.55
N SER A 516 -38.62 -25.29 -49.10
CA SER A 516 -39.68 -24.98 -50.05
C SER A 516 -39.14 -24.40 -51.35
N ALA A 517 -39.93 -24.52 -52.41
CA ALA A 517 -39.67 -23.96 -53.73
C ALA A 517 -40.92 -23.22 -54.20
N ALA A 518 -40.75 -22.03 -54.78
CA ALA A 518 -41.81 -21.16 -55.23
C ALA A 518 -41.47 -20.57 -56.63
N PRO A 519 -42.29 -20.83 -57.67
CA PRO A 519 -43.45 -21.73 -57.68
C PRO A 519 -43.05 -23.22 -57.62
N LYS A 520 -43.99 -24.10 -57.25
CA LYS A 520 -43.81 -25.57 -57.32
C LYS A 520 -44.02 -26.16 -58.71
N THR A 521 -44.64 -25.39 -59.61
CA THR A 521 -44.82 -25.71 -61.02
C THR A 521 -44.38 -24.50 -61.82
N ALA A 522 -43.46 -24.69 -62.77
CA ALA A 522 -42.80 -23.61 -63.51
C ALA A 522 -42.80 -23.87 -65.02
N ALA A 523 -42.69 -22.81 -65.83
CA ALA A 523 -42.36 -22.91 -67.25
C ALA A 523 -40.84 -23.05 -67.47
N PRO A 524 -40.38 -23.56 -68.62
CA PRO A 524 -38.97 -23.50 -69.01
C PRO A 524 -38.44 -22.06 -68.97
N GLY A 525 -37.29 -21.87 -68.31
CA GLY A 525 -36.65 -20.56 -68.09
C GLY A 525 -37.30 -19.67 -67.00
N GLU A 526 -38.35 -20.14 -66.31
CA GLU A 526 -38.95 -19.41 -65.19
C GLU A 526 -38.09 -19.54 -63.92
N SER A 527 -37.88 -18.42 -63.22
CA SER A 527 -37.11 -18.36 -61.98
C SER A 527 -37.88 -18.97 -60.80
N VAL A 528 -37.31 -19.99 -60.19
CA VAL A 528 -37.82 -20.63 -58.98
C VAL A 528 -36.97 -20.23 -57.77
N VAL A 529 -37.62 -19.64 -56.76
CA VAL A 529 -36.99 -19.28 -55.49
C VAL A 529 -37.05 -20.48 -54.55
N LEU A 530 -35.88 -20.89 -54.06
CA LEU A 530 -35.67 -21.93 -53.08
C LEU A 530 -35.48 -21.27 -51.71
N ARG A 531 -36.22 -21.72 -50.70
CA ARG A 531 -36.18 -21.20 -49.33
C ARG A 531 -35.92 -22.35 -48.36
N ALA A 532 -34.80 -22.29 -47.66
CA ALA A 532 -34.40 -23.28 -46.66
C ALA A 532 -34.42 -22.66 -45.26
N THR A 533 -35.15 -23.27 -44.33
CA THR A 533 -35.16 -22.90 -42.91
C THR A 533 -34.00 -23.62 -42.22
N VAL A 534 -33.19 -22.88 -41.47
CA VAL A 534 -31.91 -23.34 -40.91
C VAL A 534 -31.88 -23.07 -39.41
N VAL A 535 -31.43 -24.06 -38.64
CA VAL A 535 -31.20 -23.98 -37.18
C VAL A 535 -29.80 -24.52 -36.84
N PRO A 536 -29.24 -24.23 -35.65
CA PRO A 536 -28.04 -24.90 -35.17
C PRO A 536 -28.25 -26.42 -34.98
N ALA A 537 -27.24 -27.23 -35.29
CA ALA A 537 -27.26 -28.67 -34.98
C ALA A 537 -26.94 -29.00 -33.51
N ALA A 538 -26.42 -28.04 -32.74
CA ALA A 538 -25.99 -28.16 -31.35
C ALA A 538 -26.45 -26.94 -30.53
N ASP A 539 -26.32 -26.98 -29.21
CA ASP A 539 -26.72 -25.91 -28.28
C ASP A 539 -25.69 -24.76 -28.21
N ARG A 540 -25.33 -24.22 -29.40
CA ARG A 540 -24.47 -23.06 -29.60
C ARG A 540 -24.64 -22.50 -31.01
N PRO A 541 -24.23 -21.24 -31.30
CA PRO A 541 -24.29 -20.69 -32.65
C PRO A 541 -23.57 -21.56 -33.70
N ALA A 542 -24.15 -21.58 -34.90
CA ALA A 542 -23.71 -22.41 -36.02
C ALA A 542 -23.33 -21.58 -37.25
N ALA A 543 -22.33 -22.05 -37.99
CA ALA A 543 -21.78 -21.35 -39.14
C ALA A 543 -21.40 -22.34 -40.25
N GLY A 544 -21.73 -22.01 -41.50
CA GLY A 544 -21.37 -22.86 -42.64
C GLY A 544 -21.95 -22.37 -43.96
N THR A 545 -22.05 -23.28 -44.93
CA THR A 545 -22.69 -23.02 -46.23
C THR A 545 -23.83 -24.00 -46.44
N VAL A 546 -25.04 -23.49 -46.70
CA VAL A 546 -26.17 -24.31 -47.13
C VAL A 546 -26.10 -24.43 -48.64
N GLU A 547 -25.73 -25.60 -49.13
CA GLU A 547 -25.78 -25.92 -50.55
C GLU A 547 -27.20 -26.34 -50.97
N PHE A 548 -27.69 -25.73 -52.03
CA PHE A 548 -28.89 -26.12 -52.76
C PHE A 548 -28.48 -26.94 -53.97
N ALA A 549 -29.12 -28.09 -54.18
CA ALA A 549 -28.82 -29.00 -55.28
C ALA A 549 -30.07 -29.44 -56.03
N VAL A 550 -29.99 -29.50 -57.36
CA VAL A 550 -31.01 -30.02 -58.27
C VAL A 550 -30.55 -31.39 -58.75
N ASP A 551 -31.32 -32.44 -58.47
CA ASP A 551 -31.07 -33.85 -58.81
C ASP A 551 -29.66 -34.36 -58.45
N GLY A 552 -29.03 -33.73 -57.45
CA GLY A 552 -27.70 -34.07 -56.96
C GLY A 552 -26.56 -33.26 -57.59
N GLN A 553 -26.84 -32.22 -58.38
CA GLN A 553 -25.87 -31.22 -58.83
C GLN A 553 -26.07 -29.91 -58.05
N PRO A 554 -25.01 -29.32 -57.46
CA PRO A 554 -25.13 -28.05 -56.72
C PRO A 554 -25.46 -26.90 -57.69
N VAL A 555 -26.43 -26.07 -57.31
CA VAL A 555 -26.87 -24.89 -58.10
C VAL A 555 -26.60 -23.56 -57.37
N ALA A 556 -26.54 -23.57 -56.04
CA ALA A 556 -26.19 -22.40 -55.23
C ALA A 556 -25.63 -22.85 -53.87
N GLY A 557 -24.79 -22.00 -53.26
CA GLY A 557 -24.28 -22.19 -51.90
C GLY A 557 -24.35 -20.89 -51.11
N THR A 558 -25.22 -20.82 -50.10
CA THR A 558 -25.44 -19.62 -49.30
C THR A 558 -24.76 -19.77 -47.95
N ARG A 559 -23.79 -18.90 -47.64
CA ARG A 559 -23.17 -18.85 -46.30
C ARG A 559 -24.20 -18.40 -45.27
N VAL A 560 -24.21 -19.06 -44.12
CA VAL A 560 -25.16 -18.80 -43.03
C VAL A 560 -24.44 -18.76 -41.69
N ALA A 561 -24.86 -17.80 -40.87
CA ALA A 561 -24.63 -17.75 -39.43
C ALA A 561 -26.02 -17.84 -38.77
N VAL A 562 -26.18 -18.71 -37.77
CA VAL A 562 -27.48 -18.90 -37.11
C VAL A 562 -27.31 -19.24 -35.63
N THR A 563 -28.09 -18.55 -34.79
CA THR A 563 -28.07 -18.73 -33.31
C THR A 563 -29.39 -19.30 -32.77
N ARG A 564 -30.50 -19.17 -33.50
CA ARG A 564 -31.80 -19.78 -33.15
C ARG A 564 -32.46 -20.39 -34.40
N GLU A 565 -32.95 -19.55 -35.30
CA GLU A 565 -33.46 -19.94 -36.62
C GLU A 565 -33.17 -18.83 -37.62
N THR A 566 -33.00 -19.17 -38.90
CA THR A 566 -32.96 -18.21 -40.01
C THR A 566 -33.44 -18.86 -41.31
N THR A 567 -33.81 -18.06 -42.30
CA THR A 567 -34.14 -18.54 -43.66
C THR A 567 -33.06 -18.08 -44.63
N VAL A 568 -32.50 -19.01 -45.41
CA VAL A 568 -31.64 -18.69 -46.54
C VAL A 568 -32.36 -18.94 -47.86
N GLU A 569 -32.08 -18.09 -48.85
CA GLU A 569 -32.69 -18.14 -50.17
C GLU A 569 -31.64 -18.41 -51.27
N ALA A 570 -32.11 -19.01 -52.35
CA ALA A 570 -31.40 -19.14 -53.62
C ALA A 570 -32.42 -19.10 -54.78
N THR A 571 -31.97 -18.76 -55.99
CA THR A 571 -32.83 -18.75 -57.19
C THR A 571 -32.19 -19.60 -58.28
N THR A 572 -32.98 -20.42 -58.95
CA THR A 572 -32.54 -21.25 -60.08
C THR A 572 -33.59 -21.20 -61.19
N THR A 573 -33.18 -21.32 -62.46
CA THR A 573 -34.09 -21.63 -63.58
C THR A 573 -33.99 -23.12 -63.93
N PHE A 574 -34.89 -23.57 -64.81
CA PHE A 574 -34.87 -24.92 -65.38
C PHE A 574 -35.23 -24.83 -66.86
N GLU A 575 -34.35 -25.29 -67.75
CA GLU A 575 -34.50 -25.04 -69.20
C GLU A 575 -35.29 -26.13 -69.96
N THR A 576 -35.51 -27.30 -69.34
CA THR A 576 -36.23 -28.43 -69.95
C THR A 576 -37.41 -28.90 -69.08
N PRO A 577 -38.56 -29.30 -69.65
CA PRO A 577 -39.65 -29.91 -68.90
C PRO A 577 -39.23 -31.20 -68.18
N GLY A 578 -39.72 -31.40 -66.95
CA GLY A 578 -39.35 -32.54 -66.10
C GLY A 578 -39.79 -32.38 -64.64
N ASP A 579 -39.68 -33.46 -63.86
CA ASP A 579 -39.85 -33.47 -62.41
C ASP A 579 -38.48 -33.42 -61.74
N TYR A 580 -38.11 -32.26 -61.17
CA TYR A 580 -36.80 -32.04 -60.55
C TYR A 580 -36.85 -32.22 -59.04
N THR A 581 -35.86 -32.92 -58.47
CA THR A 581 -35.70 -33.09 -57.02
C THR A 581 -34.72 -32.06 -56.47
N VAL A 582 -35.23 -31.05 -55.76
CA VAL A 582 -34.40 -30.06 -55.08
C VAL A 582 -34.06 -30.57 -53.67
N ARG A 583 -32.80 -30.39 -53.25
CA ARG A 583 -32.31 -30.63 -51.88
C ARG A 583 -31.62 -29.39 -51.31
N ALA A 584 -31.60 -29.29 -49.99
CA ALA A 584 -30.81 -28.31 -49.24
C ALA A 584 -30.24 -29.00 -47.99
N GLY A 585 -28.92 -29.14 -47.92
CA GLY A 585 -28.25 -30.01 -46.96
C GLY A 585 -28.69 -31.49 -47.04
N ASP A 586 -28.33 -32.28 -46.02
CA ASP A 586 -28.44 -33.75 -46.02
C ASP A 586 -29.85 -34.33 -46.17
N ARG A 587 -30.87 -33.63 -45.66
CA ARG A 587 -32.18 -34.24 -45.31
C ARG A 587 -33.41 -33.50 -45.85
N ALA A 588 -33.33 -32.20 -46.14
CA ALA A 588 -34.47 -31.46 -46.66
C ALA A 588 -34.56 -31.62 -48.18
N SER A 589 -35.73 -32.00 -48.69
CA SER A 589 -35.98 -32.18 -50.12
C SER A 589 -37.39 -31.78 -50.52
N THR A 590 -37.54 -31.30 -51.76
CA THR A 590 -38.83 -30.91 -52.35
C THR A 590 -38.80 -31.17 -53.87
N ARG A 591 -39.95 -31.01 -54.54
CA ARG A 591 -40.06 -31.20 -56.00
C ARG A 591 -40.55 -29.94 -56.71
N VAL A 592 -40.00 -29.71 -57.89
CA VAL A 592 -40.43 -28.67 -58.84
C VAL A 592 -40.83 -29.35 -60.14
N GLN A 593 -42.05 -29.10 -60.61
CA GLN A 593 -42.54 -29.63 -61.88
C GLN A 593 -42.39 -28.59 -62.99
N VAL A 594 -41.47 -28.79 -63.93
CA VAL A 594 -41.30 -27.89 -65.07
C VAL A 594 -42.15 -28.42 -66.23
N ARG A 595 -43.05 -27.59 -66.74
CA ARG A 595 -44.00 -27.98 -67.79
C ARG A 595 -43.97 -26.96 -68.91
N GLU A 596 -43.90 -27.43 -70.16
CA GLU A 596 -44.12 -26.58 -71.33
C GLU A 596 -45.50 -25.89 -71.21
N GLY A 597 -45.47 -24.56 -71.07
CA GLY A 597 -46.66 -23.75 -71.17
C GLY A 597 -47.13 -23.72 -72.62
N ALA A 598 -48.35 -24.21 -72.89
CA ALA A 598 -48.96 -24.07 -74.21
C ALA A 598 -49.01 -22.60 -74.61
N SER A 599 -48.48 -22.26 -75.79
CA SER A 599 -48.24 -20.87 -76.19
C SER A 599 -49.50 -20.00 -76.10
N ALA A 600 -49.51 -19.07 -75.15
CA ALA A 600 -50.57 -18.08 -74.96
C ALA A 600 -50.52 -17.00 -76.05
N SER A 601 -50.92 -17.37 -77.27
CA SER A 601 -51.11 -16.45 -78.41
C SER A 601 -52.55 -16.50 -78.90
N GLN A 602 -53.43 -15.77 -78.22
CA GLN A 602 -54.71 -15.34 -78.77
C GLN A 602 -54.91 -13.84 -78.52
N THR A 603 -54.65 -13.06 -79.57
CA THR A 603 -55.02 -11.63 -79.64
C THR A 603 -56.48 -11.51 -80.04
N PRO A 604 -57.34 -10.84 -79.26
CA PRO A 604 -58.66 -10.41 -79.72
C PRO A 604 -58.53 -9.06 -80.44
N ALA A 605 -58.64 -9.07 -81.77
CA ALA A 605 -59.14 -7.92 -82.52
C ALA A 605 -60.66 -7.78 -82.22
N GLU A 606 -61.35 -6.65 -82.27
CA GLU A 606 -61.08 -5.24 -82.57
C GLU A 606 -62.48 -4.61 -82.62
N ARG A 607 -62.70 -3.43 -82.00
CA ARG A 607 -63.44 -2.33 -82.67
C ARG A 607 -63.39 -1.01 -81.90
N ALA A 608 -63.23 0.07 -82.67
CA ALA A 608 -63.16 1.44 -82.19
C ALA A 608 -64.36 2.28 -82.65
N GLY A 609 -64.62 3.38 -81.95
CA GLY A 609 -65.65 4.37 -82.26
C GLY A 609 -66.11 5.10 -81.00
N ALA A 610 -66.06 6.42 -80.88
CA ALA A 610 -65.49 7.43 -81.79
C ALA A 610 -64.93 8.62 -80.99
N GLY A 611 -64.01 9.40 -81.58
CA GLY A 611 -63.30 10.49 -80.89
C GLY A 611 -63.65 11.90 -81.36
N LYS A 612 -63.40 12.87 -80.46
CA LYS A 612 -63.22 14.33 -80.66
C LYS A 612 -62.69 14.87 -79.31
N GLY A 613 -61.69 15.75 -79.24
CA GLY A 613 -60.77 16.29 -80.24
C GLY A 613 -59.50 16.83 -79.55
N GLY A 614 -58.54 17.36 -80.31
CA GLY A 614 -57.25 17.86 -79.78
C GLY A 614 -57.33 19.18 -78.98
N ASP A 615 -56.21 19.85 -78.67
CA ASP A 615 -54.84 19.63 -79.16
C ASP A 615 -53.81 20.26 -78.19
N GLY A 616 -52.51 19.96 -78.33
CA GLY A 616 -51.42 20.81 -77.77
C GLY A 616 -50.71 20.41 -76.46
N ALA A 617 -49.70 19.52 -76.59
CA ALA A 617 -48.33 19.67 -76.03
C ALA A 617 -48.00 19.74 -74.50
N VAL A 618 -47.24 18.70 -74.05
CA VAL A 618 -45.94 18.79 -73.31
C VAL A 618 -45.89 18.87 -71.74
N THR A 619 -45.77 17.66 -71.15
CA THR A 619 -44.88 17.18 -70.03
C THR A 619 -44.89 17.72 -68.57
N THR A 620 -44.72 16.77 -67.62
CA THR A 620 -44.05 16.84 -66.28
C THR A 620 -44.68 17.71 -65.16
N GLU A 621 -44.67 17.34 -63.87
CA GLU A 621 -44.53 16.05 -63.15
C GLU A 621 -45.03 16.18 -61.68
N THR A 622 -45.26 15.06 -60.96
CA THR A 622 -45.37 14.84 -59.48
C THR A 622 -45.95 15.91 -58.51
N ASP A 623 -47.01 15.53 -57.76
CA ASP A 623 -47.34 15.84 -56.32
C ASP A 623 -48.88 15.78 -56.07
N ALA A 624 -49.47 15.63 -54.86
CA ALA A 624 -49.06 15.14 -53.52
C ALA A 624 -50.31 15.08 -52.57
N VAL A 625 -50.11 15.05 -51.23
CA VAL A 625 -51.08 15.30 -50.12
C VAL A 625 -52.06 14.14 -49.78
N GLY A 626 -52.42 13.81 -48.52
CA GLY A 626 -52.09 14.31 -47.15
C GLY A 626 -52.77 13.40 -46.08
N ALA A 627 -52.80 13.66 -44.76
CA ALA A 627 -52.35 14.79 -43.92
C ALA A 627 -52.13 14.36 -42.43
N ALA A 628 -51.77 15.31 -41.53
CA ALA A 628 -51.34 15.11 -40.11
C ALA A 628 -52.52 15.14 -39.08
N PRO A 629 -52.36 15.29 -37.72
CA PRO A 629 -51.38 16.07 -36.90
C PRO A 629 -50.13 15.28 -36.39
N GLY A 630 -49.25 15.72 -35.46
CA GLY A 630 -49.15 16.94 -34.61
C GLY A 630 -49.60 16.75 -33.13
N PRO A 631 -49.27 17.64 -32.14
CA PRO A 631 -48.46 18.88 -32.21
C PRO A 631 -47.41 19.09 -31.07
N ILE A 632 -46.62 20.20 -31.13
CA ILE A 632 -45.97 20.92 -29.98
C ILE A 632 -44.76 20.19 -29.32
N ILE A 633 -43.64 20.78 -28.83
CA ILE A 633 -42.93 22.11 -28.84
C ILE A 633 -41.49 21.85 -28.24
N VAL A 634 -40.36 22.59 -28.37
CA VAL A 634 -39.96 23.92 -28.92
C VAL A 634 -38.41 23.99 -29.21
N LEU A 635 -37.90 25.21 -29.45
CA LEU A 635 -36.53 25.77 -29.62
C LEU A 635 -35.47 25.46 -28.51
N ALA A 636 -34.14 25.64 -28.67
CA ALA A 636 -33.31 26.17 -29.79
C ALA A 636 -31.82 25.74 -29.76
N ALA A 637 -31.16 25.95 -30.91
CA ALA A 637 -29.79 26.37 -31.26
C ALA A 637 -28.88 26.98 -30.13
N LEU A 638 -27.55 27.11 -30.29
CA LEU A 638 -26.75 27.46 -31.48
C LEU A 638 -25.27 27.00 -31.37
N ALA A 639 -24.46 27.13 -32.43
CA ALA A 639 -23.03 26.76 -32.46
C ALA A 639 -22.09 27.94 -32.79
N ALA A 640 -20.89 28.01 -32.18
CA ALA A 640 -19.75 28.81 -32.68
C ALA A 640 -18.37 28.52 -32.00
N THR A 641 -17.37 28.17 -32.82
CA THR A 641 -15.93 28.56 -32.80
C THR A 641 -15.10 28.80 -31.51
N LEU A 642 -14.03 28.01 -31.36
CA LEU A 642 -12.59 28.39 -31.18
C LEU A 642 -12.21 29.80 -30.66
N LEU A 643 -11.35 29.89 -29.62
CA LEU A 643 -9.98 30.47 -29.69
C LEU A 643 -9.12 30.35 -28.38
N LEU A 644 -7.87 30.83 -28.44
CA LEU A 644 -6.68 30.47 -27.63
C LEU A 644 -6.37 31.30 -26.35
N TRP A 645 -5.49 30.72 -25.50
CA TRP A 645 -4.64 31.34 -24.44
C TRP A 645 -5.33 31.85 -23.14
N GLY A 646 -4.65 31.88 -21.97
CA GLY A 646 -3.28 31.46 -21.66
C GLY A 646 -2.87 31.69 -20.18
N ARG A 647 -1.63 31.31 -19.83
CA ARG A 647 -0.92 31.43 -18.52
C ARG A 647 -1.51 32.38 -17.45
N ARG A 648 -1.57 31.87 -16.20
CA ARG A 648 -0.65 32.30 -15.14
C ARG A 648 -0.11 31.10 -14.38
#